data_AF-A0A2V9TX16-F1
#
_entry.id   AF-A0A2V9TX16-F1
#
_cell.length_a   1.000
_cell.length_b   1.000
_cell.length_c   1.000
_cell.angle_alpha   90.00
_cell.angle_beta   90.00
_cell.angle_gamma   90.00
#
_symmetry.space_group_name_H-M   'P 1'
#
loop_
_entity.id
_entity.type
_entity.pdbx_description
1 polymer ?
#
loop_
_entity_poly.entity_id
_entity_poly.type
_entity_poly.pdbx_seq_one_letter_code
_entity_poly.pdbx_strand_id
1 'polypeptide(L)'
;MLDIIPAVASSPGGILPNQTRSRFLLVLLLTSLPLLAQREPVLKQIDLPHSYYYREMYLPQLTTGPSSAAWTADSRSLVYSMAGSLWAERLENISAQQLTDGPGYDYQPDCSSDGRWIVYASYQKDAIELWSLDLQTKKARQLTSGGAVNVEPRLSPDGKRLAFVSTLYKGHFHIFVANFSGGELRNVQRLTGETPSNLPRYYYSQFDHEISPVWSRDGNEILFVSNRGHIYGTGGFWRMKAQPGAEAHEIHYEETAWKARPDFSPDGKRLVYASYLGQQWHQLWVMPSQGGDAFPLSYGDFDNVGPRWSPDGKRIAFISNRGGNTSLWTQEVLGGAQAQVIVKERHYLKPTGQLSITVLAANGRPSPARIFITGEDGRAYAPDDAWMHADDNFVRSERPFEAHYFHSTGNSELTLPAGTAEVEVMKGFEYGVEKKRVLITPGRRSNLTIYLKPISLPKDSHSQWVSGDVHVHMNYGGAYRNTPKHLVEQATAENLSIVEDLVVNKEQRIPDIAYFSTKPDPASTGTNLLLHSQEYHTSYWGHLGLLNLTRNFLIPGYAAYPDTAAASLFPPNAVVADLAHEQQAVVGYVHPYDSIPDPAKDESLTHELPVDVALGKVDYIEVMGFSDHKSTAAVWYRLLNCGFRLPTAAGTDAMANFASLRGPVGLNRVYVNVPAGPLDIRTWLVSLKQGRTFATNGPLLRFTLGGRKLGDELQLPAGDNKVKFTASLRSIVPIDHLQVICNGQVARDLKLNADRVIADVEDTIPISRSGWCLLRAWSEKPEHPVLDSYPYATTSPIYVSVAGSPLRSVEDAAYFVAWIDRMIDAANSNKDWNTEAEKKAVLSLLSYARSIYERTKEPVHA
;
A
#
# COMPACT_ATOMS: atom_id res chain seq x y z
N MET A 1 40.80 7.42 -26.62
CA MET A 1 42.28 7.39 -26.67
C MET A 1 42.77 7.10 -25.26
N LEU A 2 43.45 5.95 -25.11
CA LEU A 2 44.62 5.64 -24.26
C LEU A 2 45.06 6.78 -23.31
N ASP A 3 45.42 6.62 -22.04
CA ASP A 3 45.89 5.42 -21.34
C ASP A 3 46.31 5.74 -19.87
N ILE A 4 46.38 4.68 -19.04
CA ILE A 4 47.42 4.37 -18.01
C ILE A 4 47.34 4.95 -16.56
N ILE A 5 47.13 4.00 -15.64
CA ILE A 5 47.49 3.85 -14.20
C ILE A 5 48.96 3.36 -14.10
N PRO A 6 49.85 3.69 -13.13
CA PRO A 6 50.01 2.96 -11.84
C PRO A 6 50.55 3.80 -10.64
N ALA A 7 50.16 3.62 -9.36
CA ALA A 7 50.14 2.48 -8.43
C ALA A 7 51.33 2.45 -7.42
N VAL A 8 51.03 1.95 -6.22
CA VAL A 8 51.89 1.21 -5.25
C VAL A 8 52.47 1.93 -4.01
N ALA A 9 51.81 1.63 -2.87
CA ALA A 9 52.28 1.09 -1.58
C ALA A 9 53.56 1.60 -0.85
N SER A 10 53.43 1.79 0.48
CA SER A 10 53.97 0.87 1.52
C SER A 10 54.08 1.54 2.91
N SER A 11 53.63 0.81 3.94
CA SER A 11 53.97 0.94 5.37
C SER A 11 55.22 0.06 5.67
N PRO A 12 56.02 0.19 6.76
CA PRO A 12 55.57 -0.01 8.16
C PRO A 12 56.39 0.62 9.33
N GLY A 13 55.76 0.68 10.53
CA GLY A 13 56.31 0.24 11.85
C GLY A 13 57.43 1.02 12.58
N GLY A 14 57.18 1.40 13.85
CA GLY A 14 58.24 1.76 14.81
C GLY A 14 57.73 2.28 16.16
N ILE A 15 58.26 1.73 17.26
CA ILE A 15 57.78 1.76 18.66
C ILE A 15 58.33 2.94 19.50
N LEU A 16 57.52 3.37 20.49
CA LEU A 16 57.66 4.30 21.66
C LEU A 16 59.03 4.31 22.43
N PRO A 17 59.41 5.34 23.26
CA PRO A 17 58.57 5.86 24.37
C PRO A 17 58.70 7.33 24.88
N ASN A 18 57.64 7.75 25.58
CA ASN A 18 57.52 8.72 26.68
C ASN A 18 58.24 10.08 26.63
N GLN A 19 57.46 11.16 26.57
CA GLN A 19 57.42 12.17 27.64
C GLN A 19 56.14 13.02 27.61
N THR A 20 55.62 13.23 28.80
CA THR A 20 54.37 13.90 29.19
C THR A 20 54.39 15.41 28.91
N ARG A 21 53.29 15.94 28.35
CA ARG A 21 52.66 17.21 28.77
C ARG A 21 51.34 17.46 28.03
N SER A 22 50.32 17.79 28.83
CA SER A 22 48.93 18.04 28.51
C SER A 22 48.69 18.97 27.31
N ARG A 23 47.77 18.56 26.43
CA ARG A 23 46.93 19.47 25.63
C ARG A 23 45.50 18.94 25.61
N PHE A 24 44.56 19.84 25.90
CA PHE A 24 43.12 19.66 25.86
C PHE A 24 42.68 18.95 24.58
N LEU A 25 42.00 17.80 24.74
CA LEU A 25 41.23 17.19 23.65
C LEU A 25 39.83 17.81 23.68
N LEU A 26 39.52 18.60 22.66
CA LEU A 26 38.15 18.98 22.33
C LEU A 26 37.45 17.71 21.84
N VAL A 27 36.64 17.07 22.69
CA VAL A 27 35.75 15.99 22.27
C VAL A 27 34.66 16.62 21.42
N LEU A 28 34.85 16.59 20.10
CA LEU A 28 33.77 16.72 19.15
C LEU A 28 32.86 15.50 19.33
N LEU A 29 31.84 15.67 20.17
CA LEU A 29 30.63 14.85 20.13
C LEU A 29 30.04 15.03 18.73
N LEU A 30 30.41 14.14 17.81
CA LEU A 30 29.59 13.81 16.65
C LEU A 30 28.28 13.30 17.22
N THR A 31 27.31 14.20 17.35
CA THR A 31 25.91 13.84 17.55
C THR A 31 25.55 12.91 16.41
N SER A 32 25.31 11.65 16.75
CA SER A 32 24.64 10.69 15.86
C SER A 32 23.41 11.38 15.30
N LEU A 33 23.42 11.65 13.99
CA LEU A 33 22.18 11.83 13.26
C LEU A 33 21.32 10.61 13.62
N PRO A 34 20.11 10.76 14.16
CA PRO A 34 19.23 9.61 14.26
C PRO A 34 19.04 9.15 12.82
N LEU A 35 19.56 7.96 12.52
CA LEU A 35 19.07 7.17 11.40
C LEU A 35 17.57 7.08 11.64
N LEU A 36 16.78 7.90 10.92
CA LEU A 36 15.37 7.63 10.75
C LEU A 36 15.30 6.14 10.41
N ALA A 37 14.50 5.39 11.16
CA ALA A 37 14.34 3.95 10.96
C ALA A 37 13.79 3.71 9.54
N GLN A 38 14.68 3.69 8.55
CA GLN A 38 14.33 3.51 7.16
C GLN A 38 14.05 2.03 6.99
N ARG A 39 12.77 1.73 6.86
CA ARG A 39 12.24 0.38 6.69
C ARG A 39 12.63 -0.11 5.32
N GLU A 40 13.34 -1.21 5.29
CA GLU A 40 13.76 -1.81 4.04
C GLU A 40 12.61 -2.64 3.44
N PRO A 41 12.41 -2.59 2.12
CA PRO A 41 11.41 -3.41 1.46
C PRO A 41 11.66 -4.89 1.76
N VAL A 42 10.57 -5.66 1.80
CA VAL A 42 10.63 -7.11 1.97
C VAL A 42 11.56 -7.72 0.91
N LEU A 43 11.42 -7.34 -0.35
CA LEU A 43 12.29 -7.83 -1.43
C LEU A 43 13.29 -6.76 -1.85
N LYS A 44 14.39 -6.65 -1.11
CA LYS A 44 15.52 -5.72 -1.37
C LYS A 44 16.21 -5.96 -2.72
N GLN A 45 15.91 -7.07 -3.36
CA GLN A 45 16.42 -7.47 -4.67
C GLN A 45 15.79 -6.69 -5.85
N ILE A 46 14.82 -5.83 -5.57
CA ILE A 46 14.08 -5.05 -6.57
C ILE A 46 14.54 -3.60 -6.44
N ASP A 47 15.41 -3.18 -7.35
CA ASP A 47 15.96 -1.82 -7.38
C ASP A 47 15.11 -0.94 -8.31
N LEU A 48 13.84 -0.71 -7.92
CA LEU A 48 12.88 0.03 -8.73
C LEU A 48 12.09 1.02 -7.85
N PRO A 49 11.73 2.20 -8.37
CA PRO A 49 10.89 3.13 -7.63
C PRO A 49 9.51 2.52 -7.36
N HIS A 50 8.87 2.93 -6.26
CA HIS A 50 7.55 2.43 -5.85
C HIS A 50 7.49 0.89 -5.81
N SER A 51 8.45 0.25 -5.15
CA SER A 51 8.62 -1.21 -5.15
C SER A 51 7.36 -2.01 -4.76
N TYR A 52 6.47 -1.39 -3.99
CA TYR A 52 5.18 -1.94 -3.58
C TYR A 52 4.21 -2.18 -4.75
N TYR A 53 4.26 -1.41 -5.85
CA TYR A 53 3.43 -1.72 -7.01
C TYR A 53 3.80 -3.05 -7.64
N TYR A 54 5.10 -3.37 -7.74
CA TYR A 54 5.51 -4.68 -8.24
C TYR A 54 5.16 -5.79 -7.27
N ARG A 55 5.25 -5.51 -5.96
CA ARG A 55 4.77 -6.44 -4.94
C ARG A 55 3.32 -6.83 -5.17
N GLU A 56 2.43 -5.86 -5.37
CA GLU A 56 0.99 -6.13 -5.39
C GLU A 56 0.42 -6.51 -6.75
N MET A 57 0.91 -5.87 -7.80
CA MET A 57 0.31 -5.98 -9.14
C MET A 57 0.99 -7.08 -9.97
N TYR A 58 2.23 -7.44 -9.63
CA TYR A 58 3.04 -8.36 -10.43
C TYR A 58 3.45 -9.64 -9.69
N LEU A 59 4.09 -9.50 -8.52
CA LEU A 59 4.63 -10.62 -7.76
C LEU A 59 3.51 -11.51 -7.20
N PRO A 60 3.76 -12.82 -7.04
CA PRO A 60 2.76 -13.71 -6.50
C PRO A 60 2.49 -13.43 -5.01
N GLN A 61 1.20 -13.48 -4.65
CA GLN A 61 0.70 -13.21 -3.30
C GLN A 61 0.04 -14.45 -2.68
N LEU A 62 0.11 -14.58 -1.35
CA LEU A 62 -0.60 -15.63 -0.63
C LEU A 62 -2.11 -15.36 -0.62
N THR A 63 -2.86 -16.15 -1.37
CA THR A 63 -4.33 -16.16 -1.34
C THR A 63 -4.84 -17.51 -0.83
N THR A 64 -6.02 -17.51 -0.20
CA THR A 64 -6.72 -18.75 0.20
C THR A 64 -7.28 -19.49 -1.02
N GLY A 65 -7.75 -18.75 -2.02
CA GLY A 65 -8.17 -19.27 -3.32
C GLY A 65 -7.02 -19.41 -4.34
N PRO A 66 -7.30 -20.01 -5.53
CA PRO A 66 -6.30 -20.20 -6.57
C PRO A 66 -5.77 -18.89 -7.19
N SER A 67 -4.46 -18.76 -7.38
CA SER A 67 -3.82 -17.52 -7.89
C SER A 67 -3.07 -17.66 -9.22
N SER A 68 -2.81 -18.88 -9.67
CA SER A 68 -2.21 -19.18 -10.97
C SER A 68 -2.41 -20.66 -11.33
N ALA A 69 -2.42 -20.99 -12.63
CA ALA A 69 -2.67 -22.35 -13.10
C ALA A 69 -1.83 -22.74 -14.33
N ALA A 70 -1.69 -24.04 -14.55
CA ALA A 70 -1.15 -24.67 -15.74
C ALA A 70 -1.88 -25.97 -16.08
N TRP A 71 -2.01 -26.25 -17.36
CA TRP A 71 -2.60 -27.50 -17.84
C TRP A 71 -1.60 -28.64 -17.78
N THR A 72 -2.08 -29.84 -17.44
CA THR A 72 -1.35 -31.07 -17.74
C THR A 72 -1.41 -31.36 -19.23
N ALA A 73 -0.41 -32.08 -19.76
CA ALA A 73 -0.28 -32.38 -21.18
C ALA A 73 -1.51 -33.08 -21.81
N ASP A 74 -2.31 -33.79 -21.00
CA ASP A 74 -3.52 -34.49 -21.43
C ASP A 74 -4.77 -33.60 -21.56
N SER A 75 -4.69 -32.30 -21.24
CA SER A 75 -5.81 -31.35 -21.25
C SER A 75 -7.00 -31.70 -20.34
N ARG A 76 -6.79 -32.58 -19.35
CA ARG A 76 -7.84 -33.05 -18.43
C ARG A 76 -7.68 -32.57 -16.99
N SER A 77 -6.46 -32.19 -16.62
CA SER A 77 -6.15 -31.75 -15.27
C SER A 77 -5.47 -30.39 -15.26
N LEU A 78 -5.59 -29.71 -14.13
CA LEU A 78 -4.93 -28.44 -13.85
C LEU A 78 -4.03 -28.62 -12.62
N VAL A 79 -2.88 -27.96 -12.68
CA VAL A 79 -2.02 -27.70 -11.53
C VAL A 79 -2.13 -26.22 -11.20
N TYR A 80 -2.37 -25.87 -9.95
CA TYR A 80 -2.57 -24.48 -9.54
C TYR A 80 -2.04 -24.18 -8.14
N SER A 81 -1.72 -22.92 -7.89
CA SER A 81 -1.31 -22.41 -6.58
C SER A 81 -2.52 -22.00 -5.76
N MET A 82 -2.66 -22.51 -4.54
CA MET A 82 -3.76 -22.19 -3.62
C MET A 82 -3.31 -22.41 -2.17
N ALA A 83 -3.64 -21.48 -1.27
CA ALA A 83 -3.26 -21.54 0.15
C ALA A 83 -1.75 -21.79 0.36
N GLY A 84 -0.93 -21.21 -0.52
CA GLY A 84 0.52 -21.29 -0.44
C GLY A 84 1.14 -22.63 -0.87
N SER A 85 0.37 -23.53 -1.48
CA SER A 85 0.87 -24.82 -1.97
C SER A 85 0.42 -25.05 -3.42
N LEU A 86 1.08 -25.98 -4.12
CA LEU A 86 0.58 -26.47 -5.40
C LEU A 86 -0.44 -27.60 -5.20
N TRP A 87 -1.49 -27.56 -6.01
CA TRP A 87 -2.57 -28.54 -6.03
C TRP A 87 -2.79 -29.06 -7.44
N ALA A 88 -3.21 -30.31 -7.56
CA ALA A 88 -3.65 -30.91 -8.82
C ALA A 88 -5.11 -31.39 -8.73
N GLU A 89 -5.85 -31.14 -9.80
CA GLU A 89 -7.25 -31.52 -9.91
C GLU A 89 -7.61 -31.89 -11.35
N ARG A 90 -8.40 -32.94 -11.51
CA ARG A 90 -9.01 -33.31 -12.79
C ARG A 90 -10.37 -32.64 -12.90
N LEU A 91 -10.68 -32.04 -14.05
CA LEU A 91 -11.85 -31.15 -14.22
C LEU A 91 -13.22 -31.78 -13.95
N GLU A 92 -13.33 -33.11 -14.00
CA GLU A 92 -14.56 -33.86 -13.74
C GLU A 92 -14.71 -34.26 -12.26
N ASN A 93 -13.65 -34.05 -11.47
CA ASN A 93 -13.60 -34.39 -10.06
C ASN A 93 -13.93 -33.16 -9.21
N ILE A 94 -14.22 -33.41 -7.93
CA ILE A 94 -14.44 -32.38 -6.89
C ILE A 94 -13.38 -32.49 -5.79
N SER A 95 -12.24 -33.12 -6.09
CA SER A 95 -11.18 -33.43 -5.14
C SER A 95 -9.83 -32.96 -5.66
N ALA A 96 -9.11 -32.21 -4.82
CA ALA A 96 -7.79 -31.68 -5.10
C ALA A 96 -6.72 -32.40 -4.28
N GLN A 97 -5.62 -32.76 -4.93
CA GLN A 97 -4.45 -33.38 -4.31
C GLN A 97 -3.35 -32.33 -4.10
N GLN A 98 -2.90 -32.15 -2.86
CA GLN A 98 -1.74 -31.31 -2.57
C GLN A 98 -0.47 -31.96 -3.14
N LEU A 99 0.37 -31.14 -3.79
CA LEU A 99 1.61 -31.57 -4.43
C LEU A 99 2.87 -31.08 -3.70
N THR A 100 2.78 -30.00 -2.94
CA THR A 100 3.89 -29.43 -2.18
C THR A 100 3.49 -29.07 -0.74
N ASP A 101 4.41 -29.23 0.20
CA ASP A 101 4.21 -29.01 1.64
C ASP A 101 5.47 -28.45 2.35
N GLY A 102 6.31 -27.77 1.56
CA GLY A 102 7.54 -27.14 2.03
C GLY A 102 7.30 -25.94 2.97
N PRO A 103 8.38 -25.38 3.54
CA PRO A 103 8.30 -24.26 4.49
C PRO A 103 7.98 -22.91 3.83
N GLY A 104 7.92 -22.85 2.49
CA GLY A 104 7.60 -21.65 1.73
C GLY A 104 6.18 -21.61 1.20
N TYR A 105 5.96 -20.63 0.32
CA TYR A 105 4.73 -20.48 -0.45
C TYR A 105 5.00 -20.69 -1.95
N ASP A 106 4.26 -21.60 -2.58
CA ASP A 106 4.54 -22.06 -3.95
C ASP A 106 3.56 -21.50 -5.00
N TYR A 107 4.10 -20.94 -6.08
CA TYR A 107 3.42 -20.08 -7.03
C TYR A 107 3.74 -20.40 -8.49
N GLN A 108 2.86 -19.96 -9.40
CA GLN A 108 3.12 -19.88 -10.86
C GLN A 108 3.63 -21.20 -11.47
N PRO A 109 2.90 -22.31 -11.31
CA PRO A 109 3.33 -23.58 -11.85
C PRO A 109 3.33 -23.57 -13.39
N ASP A 110 4.19 -24.39 -13.97
CA ASP A 110 4.14 -24.79 -15.38
C ASP A 110 4.51 -26.26 -15.54
N CYS A 111 3.81 -26.96 -16.44
CA CYS A 111 3.92 -28.41 -16.59
C CYS A 111 4.70 -28.77 -17.84
N SER A 112 5.57 -29.79 -17.76
CA SER A 112 6.25 -30.30 -18.95
C SER A 112 5.30 -31.06 -19.88
N SER A 113 5.60 -31.00 -21.18
CA SER A 113 4.81 -31.68 -22.22
C SER A 113 4.87 -33.21 -22.14
N ASP A 114 5.89 -33.77 -21.48
CA ASP A 114 5.99 -35.20 -21.18
C ASP A 114 5.22 -35.61 -19.90
N GLY A 115 4.63 -34.65 -19.18
CA GLY A 115 3.86 -34.87 -17.95
C GLY A 115 4.70 -35.28 -16.73
N ARG A 116 6.04 -35.24 -16.81
CA ARG A 116 6.91 -35.67 -15.72
C ARG A 116 7.23 -34.57 -14.71
N TRP A 117 7.30 -33.31 -15.14
CA TRP A 117 7.83 -32.21 -14.34
C TRP A 117 6.81 -31.09 -14.15
N ILE A 118 6.85 -30.49 -12.97
CA ILE A 118 6.29 -29.17 -12.71
C ILE A 118 7.46 -28.26 -12.35
N VAL A 119 7.52 -27.07 -12.93
CA VAL A 119 8.39 -25.98 -12.48
C VAL A 119 7.54 -24.90 -11.83
N TYR A 120 8.05 -24.23 -10.80
CA TYR A 120 7.29 -23.26 -10.02
C TYR A 120 8.22 -22.28 -9.29
N ALA A 121 7.68 -21.16 -8.85
CA ALA A 121 8.37 -20.21 -7.96
C ALA A 121 8.01 -20.52 -6.50
N SER A 122 8.98 -20.48 -5.58
CA SER A 122 8.76 -20.69 -4.15
C SER A 122 9.29 -19.49 -3.38
N TYR A 123 8.43 -18.83 -2.61
CA TYR A 123 8.80 -17.75 -1.71
C TYR A 123 9.16 -18.31 -0.34
N GLN A 124 10.43 -18.22 0.03
CA GLN A 124 10.95 -18.69 1.30
C GLN A 124 11.75 -17.57 1.97
N LYS A 125 11.23 -17.05 3.09
CA LYS A 125 11.81 -15.97 3.90
C LYS A 125 11.98 -14.64 3.15
N ASP A 126 13.06 -14.49 2.41
CA ASP A 126 13.49 -13.27 1.72
C ASP A 126 13.88 -13.52 0.26
N ALA A 127 13.68 -14.74 -0.24
CA ALA A 127 14.01 -15.12 -1.61
C ALA A 127 12.83 -15.79 -2.30
N ILE A 128 12.59 -15.39 -3.55
CA ILE A 128 11.69 -16.09 -4.46
C ILE A 128 12.57 -16.80 -5.48
N GLU A 129 12.64 -18.13 -5.37
CA GLU A 129 13.52 -18.97 -6.18
C GLU A 129 12.69 -19.96 -6.99
N LEU A 130 13.23 -20.43 -8.12
CA LEU A 130 12.59 -21.44 -8.94
C LEU A 130 12.88 -22.84 -8.42
N TRP A 131 11.90 -23.72 -8.56
CA TRP A 131 11.95 -25.12 -8.16
C TRP A 131 11.37 -26.01 -9.25
N SER A 132 11.75 -27.28 -9.21
CA SER A 132 11.14 -28.35 -10.00
C SER A 132 10.59 -29.43 -9.08
N LEU A 133 9.49 -30.06 -9.48
CA LEU A 133 8.89 -31.22 -8.84
C LEU A 133 8.81 -32.35 -9.86
N ASP A 134 9.47 -33.46 -9.57
CA ASP A 134 9.33 -34.71 -10.34
C ASP A 134 8.03 -35.40 -9.91
N LEU A 135 7.05 -35.48 -10.80
CA LEU A 135 5.74 -36.08 -10.51
C LEU A 135 5.79 -37.60 -10.34
N GLN A 136 6.84 -38.28 -10.82
CA GLN A 136 7.04 -39.71 -10.65
C GLN A 136 7.62 -40.01 -9.27
N THR A 137 8.67 -39.28 -8.87
CA THR A 137 9.37 -39.53 -7.58
C THR A 137 8.80 -38.72 -6.41
N LYS A 138 7.96 -37.72 -6.69
CA LYS A 138 7.43 -36.74 -5.73
C LYS A 138 8.50 -35.90 -5.04
N LYS A 139 9.67 -35.76 -5.65
CA LYS A 139 10.78 -34.98 -5.08
C LYS A 139 10.85 -33.60 -5.70
N ALA A 140 10.88 -32.59 -4.83
CA ALA A 140 11.14 -31.21 -5.21
C ALA A 140 12.64 -30.90 -5.17
N ARG A 141 13.11 -30.03 -6.06
CA ARG A 141 14.49 -29.55 -6.13
C ARG A 141 14.55 -28.09 -6.54
N GLN A 142 15.33 -27.31 -5.80
CA GLN A 142 15.62 -25.92 -6.12
C GLN A 142 16.45 -25.82 -7.42
N LEU A 143 16.03 -24.92 -8.32
CA LEU A 143 16.62 -24.68 -9.64
C LEU A 143 17.50 -23.43 -9.67
N THR A 144 17.12 -22.38 -8.95
CA THR A 144 17.89 -21.14 -8.84
C THR A 144 18.29 -20.90 -7.39
N SER A 145 19.50 -20.38 -7.22
CA SER A 145 19.99 -19.89 -5.94
C SER A 145 20.88 -18.69 -6.22
N GLY A 146 20.66 -17.61 -5.49
CA GLY A 146 21.43 -16.39 -5.69
C GLY A 146 20.85 -15.17 -4.99
N GLY A 147 19.66 -15.32 -4.39
CA GLY A 147 19.03 -14.24 -3.64
C GLY A 147 18.55 -13.13 -4.56
N ALA A 148 18.24 -13.43 -5.82
CA ALA A 148 17.43 -12.58 -6.71
C ALA A 148 15.95 -12.96 -6.58
N VAL A 149 15.06 -12.16 -7.16
CA VAL A 149 13.65 -12.55 -7.34
C VAL A 149 13.53 -13.27 -8.68
N ASN A 150 13.21 -14.57 -8.65
CA ASN A 150 13.02 -15.41 -9.84
C ASN A 150 11.56 -15.89 -9.93
N VAL A 151 10.86 -15.55 -11.00
CA VAL A 151 9.41 -15.78 -11.16
C VAL A 151 9.04 -16.18 -12.58
N GLU A 152 7.76 -16.54 -12.78
CA GLU A 152 7.14 -16.88 -14.07
C GLU A 152 7.90 -17.92 -14.92
N PRO A 153 8.24 -19.10 -14.36
CA PRO A 153 8.90 -20.15 -15.12
C PRO A 153 7.99 -20.70 -16.23
N ARG A 154 8.52 -20.79 -17.46
CA ARG A 154 7.84 -21.35 -18.65
C ARG A 154 8.72 -22.34 -19.40
N LEU A 155 8.26 -23.60 -19.46
CA LEU A 155 8.94 -24.62 -20.23
C LEU A 155 8.71 -24.40 -21.73
N SER A 156 9.76 -24.66 -22.52
CA SER A 156 9.63 -24.66 -23.97
C SER A 156 8.69 -25.80 -24.43
N PRO A 157 8.08 -25.69 -25.63
CA PRO A 157 7.18 -26.72 -26.15
C PRO A 157 7.73 -28.16 -26.15
N ASP A 158 9.05 -28.30 -26.33
CA ASP A 158 9.77 -29.58 -26.31
C ASP A 158 10.27 -29.99 -24.91
N GLY A 159 10.05 -29.16 -23.89
CA GLY A 159 10.44 -29.39 -22.50
C GLY A 159 11.94 -29.29 -22.21
N LYS A 160 12.77 -28.85 -23.16
CA LYS A 160 14.25 -28.84 -23.03
C LYS A 160 14.84 -27.52 -22.57
N ARG A 161 14.05 -26.45 -22.57
CA ARG A 161 14.48 -25.12 -22.10
C ARG A 161 13.45 -24.54 -21.15
N LEU A 162 13.91 -23.65 -20.29
CA LEU A 162 13.09 -22.87 -19.38
C LEU A 162 13.34 -21.39 -19.64
N ALA A 163 12.27 -20.62 -19.86
CA ALA A 163 12.29 -19.17 -19.78
C ALA A 163 11.77 -18.73 -18.40
N PHE A 164 12.31 -17.66 -17.83
CA PHE A 164 11.85 -17.12 -16.54
C PHE A 164 12.24 -15.65 -16.41
N VAL A 165 11.61 -14.94 -15.46
CA VAL A 165 11.97 -13.57 -15.11
C VAL A 165 12.90 -13.59 -13.91
N SER A 166 13.94 -12.76 -13.92
CA SER A 166 14.88 -12.63 -12.81
C SER A 166 15.36 -11.21 -12.60
N THR A 167 15.53 -10.81 -11.33
CA THR A 167 16.21 -9.56 -10.94
C THR A 167 17.73 -9.72 -10.75
N LEU A 168 18.30 -10.87 -11.11
CA LEU A 168 19.73 -11.16 -10.94
C LEU A 168 20.64 -10.11 -11.62
N TYR A 169 20.17 -9.50 -12.70
CA TYR A 169 20.89 -8.42 -13.37
C TYR A 169 20.39 -7.07 -12.85
N LYS A 170 21.24 -6.40 -12.05
CA LYS A 170 21.03 -5.04 -11.52
C LYS A 170 19.77 -4.82 -10.68
N GLY A 171 19.07 -5.85 -10.25
CA GLY A 171 17.84 -5.69 -9.47
C GLY A 171 16.61 -5.34 -10.31
N HIS A 172 16.71 -5.38 -11.65
CA HIS A 172 15.62 -5.08 -12.58
C HIS A 172 15.08 -6.36 -13.23
N PHE A 173 13.78 -6.36 -13.60
CA PHE A 173 13.14 -7.54 -14.19
C PHE A 173 13.57 -7.76 -15.65
N HIS A 174 14.28 -8.87 -15.89
CA HIS A 174 14.71 -9.30 -17.21
C HIS A 174 14.33 -10.75 -17.50
N ILE A 175 14.25 -11.10 -18.80
CA ILE A 175 14.02 -12.48 -19.22
C ILE A 175 15.33 -13.25 -19.27
N PHE A 176 15.32 -14.45 -18.71
CA PHE A 176 16.40 -15.42 -18.77
C PHE A 176 15.92 -16.71 -19.43
N VAL A 177 16.85 -17.41 -20.07
CA VAL A 177 16.64 -18.73 -20.67
C VAL A 177 17.74 -19.68 -20.19
N ALA A 178 17.37 -20.93 -19.94
CA ALA A 178 18.30 -21.99 -19.55
C ALA A 178 17.93 -23.32 -20.20
N ASN A 179 18.91 -24.21 -20.36
CA ASN A 179 18.64 -25.61 -20.68
C ASN A 179 18.06 -26.31 -19.45
N PHE A 180 16.99 -27.09 -19.64
CA PHE A 180 16.32 -27.85 -18.60
C PHE A 180 16.45 -29.35 -18.89
N SER A 181 17.01 -30.09 -17.94
CA SER A 181 17.13 -31.55 -18.05
C SER A 181 17.24 -32.19 -16.67
N GLY A 182 16.45 -33.24 -16.41
CA GLY A 182 16.55 -34.01 -15.16
C GLY A 182 16.25 -33.20 -13.89
N GLY A 183 15.43 -32.14 -13.98
CA GLY A 183 15.14 -31.26 -12.84
C GLY A 183 16.29 -30.31 -12.48
N GLU A 184 17.15 -29.97 -13.45
CA GLU A 184 18.25 -29.03 -13.30
C GLU A 184 18.24 -27.97 -14.41
N LEU A 185 18.76 -26.78 -14.08
CA LEU A 185 19.11 -25.74 -15.05
C LEU A 185 20.60 -25.79 -15.38
N ARG A 186 20.90 -25.63 -16.68
CA ARG A 186 22.27 -25.46 -17.20
C ARG A 186 22.30 -24.32 -18.20
N ASN A 187 23.46 -23.68 -18.36
CA ASN A 187 23.65 -22.60 -19.33
C ASN A 187 22.60 -21.48 -19.18
N VAL A 188 22.41 -21.00 -17.95
CA VAL A 188 21.51 -19.88 -17.67
C VAL A 188 22.06 -18.62 -18.35
N GLN A 189 21.26 -18.00 -19.20
CA GLN A 189 21.63 -16.82 -19.98
C GLN A 189 20.53 -15.78 -19.91
N ARG A 190 20.90 -14.52 -19.71
CA ARG A 190 19.99 -13.38 -19.86
C ARG A 190 19.69 -13.16 -21.34
N LEU A 191 18.42 -12.96 -21.66
CA LEU A 191 17.92 -12.77 -23.01
C LEU A 191 17.74 -11.28 -23.34
N THR A 192 17.12 -10.52 -22.44
CA THR A 192 16.78 -9.10 -22.65
C THR A 192 17.85 -8.15 -22.13
N GLY A 193 18.01 -7.01 -22.81
CA GLY A 193 18.94 -5.93 -22.49
C GLY A 193 18.39 -4.97 -21.44
N GLU A 194 19.22 -4.04 -20.96
CA GLU A 194 18.75 -2.91 -20.17
C GLU A 194 18.66 -1.69 -21.08
N THR A 195 17.54 -0.97 -21.03
CA THR A 195 17.32 0.25 -21.80
C THR A 195 16.75 1.32 -20.86
N PRO A 196 17.47 2.42 -20.61
CA PRO A 196 16.91 3.57 -19.90
C PRO A 196 15.98 4.35 -20.84
N SER A 197 14.80 4.69 -20.35
CA SER A 197 13.82 5.52 -21.02
C SER A 197 14.19 6.99 -20.91
N ASN A 198 13.95 7.73 -22.00
CA ASN A 198 14.00 9.19 -22.02
C ASN A 198 12.63 9.83 -21.70
N LEU A 199 11.59 9.02 -21.51
CA LEU A 199 10.24 9.49 -21.20
C LEU A 199 10.10 9.73 -19.69
N PRO A 200 9.29 10.72 -19.27
CA PRO A 200 9.08 11.05 -17.86
C PRO A 200 8.15 10.03 -17.18
N ARG A 201 8.69 8.85 -16.84
CA ARG A 201 7.96 7.78 -16.14
C ARG A 201 7.96 8.05 -14.63
N TYR A 202 6.88 8.66 -14.13
CA TYR A 202 6.75 8.98 -12.70
C TYR A 202 6.53 7.74 -11.82
N TYR A 203 5.49 6.95 -12.14
CA TYR A 203 5.13 5.76 -11.35
C TYR A 203 6.04 4.56 -11.59
N TYR A 204 6.52 4.45 -12.82
CA TYR A 204 7.25 3.28 -13.30
C TYR A 204 8.74 3.59 -13.38
N SER A 205 9.55 2.54 -13.42
CA SER A 205 10.99 2.71 -13.53
C SER A 205 11.42 3.46 -14.79
N GLN A 206 12.49 4.24 -14.65
CA GLN A 206 13.24 4.77 -15.80
C GLN A 206 13.78 3.64 -16.68
N PHE A 207 14.03 2.47 -16.13
CA PHE A 207 14.48 1.30 -16.89
C PHE A 207 13.30 0.49 -17.42
N ASP A 208 13.46 -0.07 -18.61
CA ASP A 208 12.49 -1.01 -19.14
C ASP A 208 12.41 -2.28 -18.30
N HIS A 209 11.20 -2.84 -18.22
CA HIS A 209 10.91 -4.12 -17.60
C HIS A 209 10.58 -5.14 -18.64
N GLU A 210 10.98 -6.38 -18.42
CA GLU A 210 10.54 -7.50 -19.23
C GLU A 210 9.98 -8.62 -18.35
N ILE A 211 8.69 -8.86 -18.48
CA ILE A 211 7.93 -9.82 -17.66
C ILE A 211 7.02 -10.71 -18.51
N SER A 212 6.37 -11.68 -17.87
CA SER A 212 5.40 -12.60 -18.47
C SER A 212 5.87 -13.24 -19.78
N PRO A 213 7.06 -13.91 -19.80
CA PRO A 213 7.57 -14.56 -20.99
C PRO A 213 6.66 -15.71 -21.41
N VAL A 214 6.55 -15.95 -22.72
CA VAL A 214 5.88 -17.13 -23.29
C VAL A 214 6.56 -17.54 -24.59
N TRP A 215 6.70 -18.86 -24.79
CA TRP A 215 7.33 -19.43 -25.98
C TRP A 215 6.40 -19.42 -27.18
N SER A 216 6.95 -19.09 -28.35
CA SER A 216 6.31 -19.45 -29.62
C SER A 216 6.14 -20.97 -29.72
N ARG A 217 5.15 -21.43 -30.50
CA ARG A 217 4.81 -22.86 -30.57
C ARG A 217 5.94 -23.76 -31.09
N ASP A 218 6.81 -23.21 -31.93
CA ASP A 218 8.02 -23.86 -32.45
C ASP A 218 9.22 -23.75 -31.50
N GLY A 219 9.12 -22.96 -30.43
CA GLY A 219 10.16 -22.71 -29.44
C GLY A 219 11.27 -21.77 -29.93
N ASN A 220 11.18 -21.14 -31.10
CA ASN A 220 12.27 -20.32 -31.62
C ASN A 220 12.27 -18.88 -31.10
N GLU A 221 11.14 -18.41 -30.58
CA GLU A 221 10.93 -17.03 -30.15
C GLU A 221 10.29 -16.96 -28.76
N ILE A 222 10.47 -15.81 -28.13
CA ILE A 222 9.81 -15.43 -26.88
C ILE A 222 8.97 -14.20 -27.16
N LEU A 223 7.73 -14.22 -26.67
CA LEU A 223 6.92 -13.03 -26.44
C LEU A 223 6.98 -12.67 -24.95
N PHE A 224 7.06 -11.38 -24.63
CA PHE A 224 7.11 -10.87 -23.27
C PHE A 224 6.40 -9.51 -23.19
N VAL A 225 6.09 -9.07 -21.99
CA VAL A 225 5.48 -7.77 -21.71
C VAL A 225 6.57 -6.77 -21.32
N SER A 226 6.55 -5.57 -21.88
CA SER A 226 7.48 -4.49 -21.57
C SER A 226 6.83 -3.11 -21.65
N ASN A 227 7.33 -2.17 -20.83
CA ASN A 227 6.98 -0.75 -20.86
C ASN A 227 7.83 0.08 -21.84
N ARG A 228 8.74 -0.55 -22.59
CA ARG A 228 9.62 0.13 -23.54
C ARG A 228 8.86 1.07 -24.46
N GLY A 229 9.30 2.34 -24.51
CA GLY A 229 8.73 3.35 -25.40
C GLY A 229 7.45 4.03 -24.92
N HIS A 230 6.95 3.70 -23.72
CA HIS A 230 5.69 4.24 -23.19
C HIS A 230 5.86 4.86 -21.79
N ILE A 231 5.09 5.92 -21.46
CA ILE A 231 5.12 6.58 -20.14
C ILE A 231 4.45 5.71 -19.07
N TYR A 232 3.24 5.23 -19.36
CA TYR A 232 2.47 4.38 -18.43
C TYR A 232 2.73 2.88 -18.65
N GLY A 233 3.37 2.53 -19.77
CA GLY A 233 3.29 1.23 -20.48
C GLY A 233 3.24 -0.07 -19.70
N THR A 234 2.10 -0.46 -19.15
CA THR A 234 2.02 -1.72 -18.38
C THR A 234 1.67 -2.97 -19.21
N GLY A 235 1.57 -2.88 -20.54
CA GLY A 235 1.12 -4.00 -21.38
C GLY A 235 1.60 -3.97 -22.84
N GLY A 236 2.80 -3.46 -23.13
CA GLY A 236 3.40 -3.62 -24.46
C GLY A 236 3.80 -5.07 -24.73
N PHE A 237 3.38 -5.65 -25.86
CA PHE A 237 3.67 -7.04 -26.25
C PHE A 237 4.87 -7.05 -27.19
N TRP A 238 6.01 -7.50 -26.69
CA TRP A 238 7.27 -7.51 -27.42
C TRP A 238 7.67 -8.93 -27.80
N ARG A 239 8.22 -9.10 -29.00
CA ARG A 239 8.65 -10.39 -29.52
C ARG A 239 10.08 -10.34 -30.01
N MET A 240 10.81 -11.43 -29.76
CA MET A 240 12.19 -11.61 -30.21
C MET A 240 12.55 -13.08 -30.39
N LYS A 241 13.64 -13.35 -31.12
CA LYS A 241 14.27 -14.69 -31.12
C LYS A 241 14.73 -15.04 -29.71
N ALA A 242 14.60 -16.31 -29.32
CA ALA A 242 15.03 -16.83 -28.02
C ALA A 242 16.56 -17.00 -27.95
N GLN A 243 17.31 -15.95 -28.29
CA GLN A 243 18.78 -15.90 -28.36
C GLN A 243 19.27 -14.56 -27.80
N PRO A 244 20.30 -14.55 -26.93
CA PRO A 244 20.83 -13.30 -26.36
C PRO A 244 21.21 -12.28 -27.44
N GLY A 245 20.81 -11.02 -27.24
CA GLY A 245 21.12 -9.92 -28.15
C GLY A 245 20.29 -9.87 -29.43
N ALA A 246 19.29 -10.74 -29.59
CA ALA A 246 18.33 -10.61 -30.68
C ALA A 246 17.52 -9.30 -30.54
N GLU A 247 17.17 -8.71 -31.68
CA GLU A 247 16.32 -7.53 -31.71
C GLU A 247 14.88 -7.90 -31.32
N ALA A 248 14.27 -7.07 -30.49
CA ALA A 248 12.87 -7.19 -30.09
C ALA A 248 12.04 -6.09 -30.74
N HIS A 249 10.81 -6.41 -31.13
CA HIS A 249 9.85 -5.44 -31.68
C HIS A 249 8.49 -5.58 -30.98
N GLU A 250 7.77 -4.48 -30.87
CA GLU A 250 6.40 -4.43 -30.33
C GLU A 250 5.41 -4.86 -31.42
N ILE A 251 4.48 -5.76 -31.07
CA ILE A 251 3.40 -6.22 -31.97
C ILE A 251 2.02 -5.66 -31.60
N HIS A 252 1.88 -5.19 -30.36
CA HIS A 252 0.66 -4.62 -29.81
C HIS A 252 0.97 -3.85 -28.53
N TYR A 253 0.24 -2.78 -28.27
CA TYR A 253 0.34 -2.03 -27.02
C TYR A 253 -1.05 -1.76 -26.46
N GLU A 254 -1.21 -2.03 -25.17
CA GLU A 254 -2.37 -1.68 -24.38
C GLU A 254 -1.97 -1.52 -22.91
N GLU A 255 -2.64 -0.64 -22.15
CA GLU A 255 -2.48 -0.61 -20.70
C GLU A 255 -3.20 -1.79 -20.04
N THR A 256 -2.51 -2.49 -19.13
CA THR A 256 -3.04 -3.73 -18.51
C THR A 256 -2.71 -3.86 -17.03
N ALA A 257 -2.21 -2.83 -16.35
CA ALA A 257 -1.83 -2.85 -14.94
C ALA A 257 -0.89 -4.04 -14.61
N TRP A 258 0.00 -4.42 -15.53
CA TRP A 258 0.93 -5.56 -15.46
C TRP A 258 0.25 -6.94 -15.39
N LYS A 259 -1.06 -7.03 -15.64
CA LYS A 259 -1.84 -8.27 -15.55
C LYS A 259 -2.03 -9.01 -16.90
N ALA A 260 -1.46 -8.52 -18.00
CA ALA A 260 -1.67 -9.08 -19.34
C ALA A 260 -1.50 -10.60 -19.44
N ARG A 261 -0.38 -11.13 -18.91
CA ARG A 261 -0.03 -12.57 -18.87
C ARG A 261 -0.45 -13.36 -20.12
N PRO A 262 0.11 -13.04 -21.30
CA PRO A 262 -0.28 -13.66 -22.56
C PRO A 262 0.04 -15.15 -22.65
N ASP A 263 -0.75 -15.88 -23.44
CA ASP A 263 -0.48 -17.28 -23.80
C ASP A 263 -0.82 -17.56 -25.27
N PHE A 264 0.02 -18.37 -25.94
CA PHE A 264 -0.19 -18.76 -27.33
C PHE A 264 -1.23 -19.88 -27.43
N SER A 265 -2.09 -19.80 -28.45
CA SER A 265 -2.92 -20.94 -28.82
C SER A 265 -2.05 -22.12 -29.28
N PRO A 266 -2.51 -23.39 -29.14
CA PRO A 266 -1.69 -24.55 -29.51
C PRO A 266 -1.31 -24.63 -30.99
N ASP A 267 -2.03 -23.93 -31.87
CA ASP A 267 -1.72 -23.77 -33.29
C ASP A 267 -0.75 -22.61 -33.59
N GLY A 268 -0.37 -21.82 -32.59
CA GLY A 268 0.56 -20.69 -32.68
C GLY A 268 -0.01 -19.43 -33.37
N LYS A 269 -1.30 -19.42 -33.73
CA LYS A 269 -1.89 -18.34 -34.56
C LYS A 269 -2.54 -17.23 -33.76
N ARG A 270 -2.86 -17.46 -32.48
CA ARG A 270 -3.58 -16.53 -31.62
C ARG A 270 -2.87 -16.35 -30.28
N LEU A 271 -3.12 -15.22 -29.65
CA LEU A 271 -2.75 -14.92 -28.28
C LEU A 271 -4.02 -14.68 -27.48
N VAL A 272 -4.10 -15.28 -26.28
CA VAL A 272 -5.06 -14.86 -25.25
C VAL A 272 -4.32 -14.04 -24.20
N TYR A 273 -4.94 -13.00 -23.67
CA TYR A 273 -4.38 -12.15 -22.62
C TYR A 273 -5.49 -11.50 -21.80
N ALA A 274 -5.12 -10.91 -20.66
CA ALA A 274 -6.04 -10.12 -19.84
C ALA A 274 -5.87 -8.63 -20.13
N SER A 275 -6.97 -7.90 -20.28
CA SER A 275 -6.94 -6.48 -20.65
C SER A 275 -8.18 -5.78 -20.11
N TYR A 276 -8.06 -4.49 -19.85
CA TYR A 276 -9.19 -3.68 -19.43
C TYR A 276 -9.69 -2.72 -20.51
N LEU A 277 -9.10 -2.69 -21.72
CA LEU A 277 -9.36 -1.79 -22.85
C LEU A 277 -10.55 -0.81 -22.66
N GLY A 278 -10.29 0.34 -22.01
CA GLY A 278 -11.27 1.42 -21.81
C GLY A 278 -12.36 1.19 -20.77
N GLN A 279 -12.25 0.16 -19.92
CA GLN A 279 -13.18 -0.22 -18.85
C GLN A 279 -12.46 -0.33 -17.50
N GLN A 280 -13.19 -0.74 -16.44
CA GLN A 280 -12.66 -0.76 -15.07
C GLN A 280 -12.03 -2.10 -14.67
N TRP A 281 -12.36 -3.19 -15.33
CA TRP A 281 -12.03 -4.56 -14.91
C TRP A 281 -11.35 -5.35 -16.03
N HIS A 282 -10.40 -6.22 -15.67
CA HIS A 282 -9.71 -7.06 -16.64
C HIS A 282 -10.62 -8.16 -17.17
N GLN A 283 -10.74 -8.26 -18.49
CA GLN A 283 -11.38 -9.37 -19.18
C GLN A 283 -10.37 -10.10 -20.05
N LEU A 284 -10.74 -11.29 -20.51
CA LEU A 284 -9.94 -12.04 -21.46
C LEU A 284 -10.18 -11.51 -22.87
N TRP A 285 -9.11 -11.30 -23.60
CA TRP A 285 -9.09 -10.86 -24.99
C TRP A 285 -8.29 -11.84 -25.84
N VAL A 286 -8.59 -11.88 -27.14
CA VAL A 286 -7.87 -12.68 -28.11
C VAL A 286 -7.49 -11.85 -29.33
N MET A 287 -6.26 -12.04 -29.82
CA MET A 287 -5.75 -11.38 -31.03
C MET A 287 -4.89 -12.32 -31.89
N PRO A 288 -4.59 -11.99 -33.16
CA PRO A 288 -3.60 -12.72 -33.94
C PRO A 288 -2.21 -12.68 -33.30
N SER A 289 -1.44 -13.76 -33.41
CA SER A 289 -0.12 -13.87 -32.77
C SER A 289 0.98 -12.98 -33.37
N GLN A 290 0.70 -12.35 -34.50
CA GLN A 290 1.60 -11.40 -35.17
C GLN A 290 1.22 -9.93 -34.87
N GLY A 291 0.24 -9.69 -33.98
CA GLY A 291 -0.39 -8.38 -33.80
C GLY A 291 -1.61 -8.21 -34.70
N GLY A 292 -2.42 -7.17 -34.42
CA GLY A 292 -3.67 -6.87 -35.12
C GLY A 292 -4.82 -6.58 -34.15
N ASP A 293 -6.04 -6.57 -34.68
CA ASP A 293 -7.24 -6.26 -33.90
C ASP A 293 -7.53 -7.33 -32.83
N ALA A 294 -7.88 -6.86 -31.63
CA ALA A 294 -8.25 -7.70 -30.51
C ALA A 294 -9.79 -7.81 -30.37
N PHE A 295 -10.25 -8.97 -29.90
CA PHE A 295 -11.66 -9.22 -29.60
C PHE A 295 -11.85 -9.68 -28.16
N PRO A 296 -12.89 -9.20 -27.46
CA PRO A 296 -13.20 -9.65 -26.11
C PRO A 296 -13.72 -11.09 -26.14
N LEU A 297 -13.25 -11.89 -25.18
CA LEU A 297 -13.59 -13.30 -25.00
C LEU A 297 -14.39 -13.56 -23.71
N SER A 298 -14.33 -12.64 -22.74
CA SER A 298 -15.15 -12.65 -21.53
C SER A 298 -15.66 -11.24 -21.21
N TYR A 299 -16.67 -11.15 -20.32
CA TYR A 299 -17.31 -9.89 -19.93
C TYR A 299 -17.69 -9.93 -18.44
N GLY A 300 -17.65 -8.79 -17.76
CA GLY A 300 -18.15 -8.64 -16.40
C GLY A 300 -17.50 -7.49 -15.62
N ASP A 301 -18.10 -7.16 -14.47
CA ASP A 301 -17.60 -6.15 -13.52
C ASP A 301 -16.73 -6.81 -12.42
N PHE A 302 -15.73 -7.55 -12.88
CA PHE A 302 -14.77 -8.32 -12.09
C PHE A 302 -13.58 -8.73 -12.96
N ASP A 303 -12.44 -9.04 -12.36
CA ASP A 303 -11.25 -9.45 -13.10
C ASP A 303 -11.32 -10.94 -13.49
N ASN A 304 -11.04 -11.22 -14.77
CA ASN A 304 -10.60 -12.51 -15.29
C ASN A 304 -9.15 -12.33 -15.79
N VAL A 305 -8.19 -13.04 -15.19
CA VAL A 305 -6.75 -12.82 -15.40
C VAL A 305 -5.96 -14.13 -15.50
N GLY A 306 -4.71 -14.03 -15.99
CA GLY A 306 -3.78 -15.17 -16.11
C GLY A 306 -4.31 -16.32 -16.99
N PRO A 307 -4.80 -16.04 -18.22
CA PRO A 307 -5.35 -17.08 -19.08
C PRO A 307 -4.28 -18.08 -19.54
N ARG A 308 -4.67 -19.36 -19.66
CA ARG A 308 -3.83 -20.45 -20.18
C ARG A 308 -4.61 -21.35 -21.13
N TRP A 309 -4.10 -21.55 -22.34
CA TRP A 309 -4.69 -22.47 -23.31
C TRP A 309 -4.52 -23.92 -22.86
N SER A 310 -5.57 -24.72 -23.02
CA SER A 310 -5.42 -26.17 -22.94
C SER A 310 -4.57 -26.67 -24.10
N PRO A 311 -3.72 -27.72 -23.91
CA PRO A 311 -2.89 -28.27 -24.99
C PRO A 311 -3.69 -28.73 -26.22
N ASP A 312 -4.95 -29.13 -26.05
CA ASP A 312 -5.87 -29.50 -27.14
C ASP A 312 -6.57 -28.31 -27.82
N GLY A 313 -6.41 -27.09 -27.30
CA GLY A 313 -6.95 -25.85 -27.86
C GLY A 313 -8.45 -25.64 -27.68
N LYS A 314 -9.12 -26.49 -26.89
CA LYS A 314 -10.58 -26.42 -26.70
C LYS A 314 -11.01 -25.53 -25.55
N ARG A 315 -10.13 -25.32 -24.56
CA ARG A 315 -10.44 -24.59 -23.33
C ARG A 315 -9.37 -23.57 -22.98
N ILE A 316 -9.76 -22.59 -22.19
CA ILE A 316 -8.87 -21.63 -21.54
C ILE A 316 -9.13 -21.68 -20.04
N ALA A 317 -8.08 -21.89 -19.24
CA ALA A 317 -8.15 -21.78 -17.78
C ALA A 317 -7.74 -20.36 -17.37
N PHE A 318 -8.36 -19.80 -16.34
CA PHE A 318 -8.07 -18.44 -15.86
C PHE A 318 -8.47 -18.27 -14.39
N ILE A 319 -7.93 -17.25 -13.75
CA ILE A 319 -8.28 -16.85 -12.38
C ILE A 319 -9.33 -15.74 -12.46
N SER A 320 -10.38 -15.86 -11.64
CA SER A 320 -11.48 -14.91 -11.58
C SER A 320 -11.75 -14.49 -10.15
N ASN A 321 -11.96 -13.19 -9.92
CA ASN A 321 -12.40 -12.66 -8.62
C ASN A 321 -13.89 -12.30 -8.59
N ARG A 322 -14.71 -12.84 -9.52
CA ARG A 322 -16.16 -12.56 -9.59
C ARG A 322 -16.92 -12.79 -8.27
N GLY A 323 -16.48 -13.75 -7.46
CA GLY A 323 -17.02 -14.03 -6.12
C GLY A 323 -16.40 -13.21 -4.99
N GLY A 324 -15.57 -12.22 -5.31
CA GLY A 324 -14.78 -11.43 -4.35
C GLY A 324 -13.40 -12.04 -4.11
N ASN A 325 -13.36 -13.30 -3.69
CA ASN A 325 -12.12 -14.08 -3.58
C ASN A 325 -11.68 -14.65 -4.94
N THR A 326 -10.40 -14.97 -5.09
CA THR A 326 -9.84 -15.61 -6.29
C THR A 326 -10.37 -17.04 -6.46
N SER A 327 -10.73 -17.39 -7.69
CA SER A 327 -11.29 -18.70 -8.05
C SER A 327 -10.78 -19.15 -9.41
N LEU A 328 -10.64 -20.47 -9.61
CA LEU A 328 -10.18 -21.04 -10.88
C LEU A 328 -11.36 -21.40 -11.78
N TRP A 329 -11.31 -20.97 -13.03
CA TRP A 329 -12.35 -21.20 -14.02
C TRP A 329 -11.77 -21.76 -15.32
N THR A 330 -12.63 -22.43 -16.07
CA THR A 330 -12.38 -22.80 -17.46
C THR A 330 -13.46 -22.24 -18.37
N GLN A 331 -13.08 -21.87 -19.59
CA GLN A 331 -13.99 -21.45 -20.65
C GLN A 331 -13.77 -22.30 -21.90
N GLU A 332 -14.85 -22.79 -22.51
CA GLU A 332 -14.81 -23.37 -23.85
C GLU A 332 -14.57 -22.27 -24.90
N VAL A 333 -13.63 -22.53 -25.80
CA VAL A 333 -13.22 -21.57 -26.83
C VAL A 333 -14.33 -21.34 -27.84
N LEU A 334 -15.08 -22.39 -28.16
CA LEU A 334 -16.28 -22.31 -29.00
C LEU A 334 -17.51 -22.34 -28.09
N GLY A 335 -18.49 -21.48 -28.35
CA GLY A 335 -19.73 -21.39 -27.56
C GLY A 335 -19.59 -20.60 -26.25
N GLY A 336 -18.39 -20.52 -25.65
CA GLY A 336 -18.11 -19.65 -24.50
C GLY A 336 -18.61 -20.17 -23.15
N ALA A 337 -18.96 -21.46 -23.04
CA ALA A 337 -19.42 -22.04 -21.79
C ALA A 337 -18.32 -21.93 -20.71
N GLN A 338 -18.66 -21.36 -19.56
CA GLN A 338 -17.75 -21.20 -18.42
C GLN A 338 -18.13 -22.12 -17.26
N ALA A 339 -17.13 -22.73 -16.62
CA ALA A 339 -17.31 -23.54 -15.44
C ALA A 339 -16.22 -23.25 -14.40
N GLN A 340 -16.63 -23.08 -13.15
CA GLN A 340 -15.72 -23.00 -12.01
C GLN A 340 -15.14 -24.40 -11.73
N VAL A 341 -13.85 -24.45 -11.43
CA VAL A 341 -13.18 -25.64 -10.88
C VAL A 341 -13.38 -25.61 -9.36
N ILE A 342 -14.20 -26.53 -8.84
CA ILE A 342 -14.67 -26.51 -7.44
C ILE A 342 -14.04 -27.65 -6.64
N VAL A 343 -13.28 -27.27 -5.61
CA VAL A 343 -12.71 -28.21 -4.64
C VAL A 343 -13.71 -28.44 -3.50
N LYS A 344 -14.22 -29.67 -3.37
CA LYS A 344 -15.04 -30.11 -2.21
C LYS A 344 -14.28 -30.99 -1.24
N GLU A 345 -13.26 -31.70 -1.71
CA GLU A 345 -12.38 -32.53 -0.89
C GLU A 345 -10.92 -32.14 -1.15
N ARG A 346 -10.12 -32.05 -0.08
CA ARG A 346 -8.69 -31.75 -0.15
C ARG A 346 -7.88 -32.88 0.47
N HIS A 347 -7.00 -33.48 -0.32
CA HIS A 347 -6.05 -34.49 0.14
C HIS A 347 -4.70 -33.84 0.43
N TYR A 348 -4.40 -33.65 1.71
CA TYR A 348 -3.16 -33.06 2.18
C TYR A 348 -2.01 -34.09 2.21
N LEU A 349 -0.78 -33.63 2.02
CA LEU A 349 0.42 -34.48 2.14
C LEU A 349 0.77 -34.81 3.60
N LYS A 350 0.44 -33.90 4.52
CA LYS A 350 0.65 -34.05 5.96
C LYS A 350 -0.66 -34.24 6.69
N PRO A 351 -0.66 -34.92 7.86
CA PRO A 351 -1.84 -34.98 8.72
C PRO A 351 -2.29 -33.57 9.14
N THR A 352 -3.59 -33.32 9.03
CA THR A 352 -4.22 -32.03 9.38
C THR A 352 -5.28 -32.20 10.47
N GLY A 353 -5.61 -31.11 11.15
CA GLY A 353 -6.74 -31.01 12.06
C GLY A 353 -7.60 -29.79 11.75
N GLN A 354 -8.78 -29.71 12.34
CA GLN A 354 -9.66 -28.55 12.23
C GLN A 354 -9.50 -27.65 13.45
N LEU A 355 -9.54 -26.33 13.23
CA LEU A 355 -9.63 -25.33 14.28
C LEU A 355 -10.92 -24.54 14.10
N SER A 356 -11.72 -24.43 15.16
CA SER A 356 -12.88 -23.54 15.24
C SER A 356 -12.56 -22.43 16.23
N ILE A 357 -12.67 -21.18 15.80
CA ILE A 357 -12.40 -19.99 16.61
C ILE A 357 -13.71 -19.22 16.78
N THR A 358 -14.05 -18.87 18.01
CA THR A 358 -15.15 -17.96 18.33
C THR A 358 -14.61 -16.75 19.09
N VAL A 359 -14.78 -15.57 18.51
CA VAL A 359 -14.42 -14.29 19.13
C VAL A 359 -15.67 -13.67 19.73
N LEU A 360 -15.64 -13.41 21.04
CA LEU A 360 -16.74 -12.86 21.80
C LEU A 360 -16.40 -11.47 22.33
N ALA A 361 -17.37 -10.56 22.27
CA ALA A 361 -17.32 -9.32 23.03
C ALA A 361 -17.47 -9.59 24.54
N ALA A 362 -17.21 -8.58 25.37
CA ALA A 362 -17.34 -8.68 26.83
C ALA A 362 -18.76 -9.08 27.31
N ASN A 363 -19.79 -8.86 26.48
CA ASN A 363 -21.17 -9.27 26.74
C ASN A 363 -21.49 -10.71 26.29
N GLY A 364 -20.50 -11.47 25.83
CA GLY A 364 -20.64 -12.86 25.39
C GLY A 364 -21.23 -13.06 24.00
N ARG A 365 -21.47 -11.98 23.21
CA ARG A 365 -21.95 -12.10 21.82
C ARG A 365 -20.77 -12.24 20.84
N PRO A 366 -20.92 -13.00 19.74
CA PRO A 366 -19.93 -13.02 18.67
C PRO A 366 -19.59 -11.61 18.18
N SER A 367 -18.31 -11.36 17.94
CA SER A 367 -17.81 -10.05 17.54
C SER A 367 -16.84 -10.17 16.36
N PRO A 368 -17.09 -9.46 15.24
CA PRO A 368 -16.14 -9.38 14.16
C PRO A 368 -14.79 -8.81 14.62
N ALA A 369 -13.71 -9.40 14.14
CA ALA A 369 -12.34 -9.05 14.53
C ALA A 369 -11.34 -9.46 13.46
N ARG A 370 -10.15 -8.85 13.48
CA ARG A 370 -8.99 -9.27 12.70
C ARG A 370 -8.27 -10.40 13.42
N ILE A 371 -7.87 -11.44 12.67
CA ILE A 371 -7.21 -12.63 13.20
C ILE A 371 -5.92 -12.91 12.43
N PHE A 372 -4.84 -13.17 13.15
CA PHE A 372 -3.59 -13.71 12.63
C PHE A 372 -3.46 -15.17 13.11
N ILE A 373 -3.06 -16.08 12.22
CA ILE A 373 -2.80 -17.48 12.58
C ILE A 373 -1.47 -17.91 11.98
N THR A 374 -0.57 -18.41 12.82
CA THR A 374 0.72 -18.96 12.39
C THR A 374 0.84 -20.41 12.87
N GLY A 375 1.08 -21.33 11.94
CA GLY A 375 1.32 -22.75 12.24
C GLY A 375 2.73 -23.01 12.77
N GLU A 376 2.97 -24.22 13.27
CA GLU A 376 4.28 -24.65 13.79
C GLU A 376 5.38 -24.64 12.72
N ASP A 377 4.99 -24.75 11.45
CA ASP A 377 5.87 -24.62 10.29
C ASP A 377 6.23 -23.16 9.95
N GLY A 378 5.70 -22.18 10.70
CA GLY A 378 5.92 -20.76 10.50
C GLY A 378 5.07 -20.12 9.40
N ARG A 379 4.18 -20.90 8.76
CA ARG A 379 3.28 -20.40 7.70
C ARG A 379 2.01 -19.80 8.28
N ALA A 380 1.46 -18.82 7.57
CA ALA A 380 0.15 -18.26 7.83
C ALA A 380 -1.01 -19.13 7.30
N TYR A 381 -2.12 -19.14 8.04
CA TYR A 381 -3.33 -19.92 7.72
C TYR A 381 -4.60 -19.09 7.90
N ALA A 382 -5.62 -19.35 7.08
CA ALA A 382 -6.94 -18.72 7.16
C ALA A 382 -8.02 -19.72 6.70
N PRO A 383 -9.31 -19.44 6.96
CA PRO A 383 -10.43 -20.16 6.34
C PRO A 383 -10.35 -20.14 4.81
N ASP A 384 -10.88 -21.18 4.17
CA ASP A 384 -10.75 -21.40 2.71
C ASP A 384 -11.41 -20.31 1.86
N ASP A 385 -12.38 -19.61 2.42
CA ASP A 385 -13.16 -18.54 1.79
C ASP A 385 -12.73 -17.13 2.23
N ALA A 386 -11.90 -17.01 3.26
CA ALA A 386 -11.45 -15.72 3.79
C ALA A 386 -10.44 -15.04 2.85
N TRP A 387 -10.40 -13.71 2.83
CA TRP A 387 -9.33 -12.98 2.18
C TRP A 387 -8.10 -12.97 3.09
N MET A 388 -6.97 -13.37 2.52
CA MET A 388 -5.69 -13.32 3.20
C MET A 388 -5.01 -12.01 2.83
N HIS A 389 -4.84 -11.16 3.83
CA HIS A 389 -4.06 -9.94 3.73
C HIS A 389 -2.69 -10.14 4.38
N ALA A 390 -1.71 -9.33 4.00
CA ALA A 390 -0.37 -9.34 4.54
C ALA A 390 0.14 -7.92 4.68
N ASP A 391 1.04 -7.70 5.62
CA ASP A 391 1.76 -6.45 5.75
C ASP A 391 3.27 -6.67 5.67
N ASP A 392 3.87 -5.95 4.74
CA ASP A 392 5.29 -5.99 4.41
C ASP A 392 6.14 -5.17 5.41
N ASN A 393 5.51 -4.38 6.28
CA ASN A 393 6.13 -3.43 7.19
C ASN A 393 6.36 -4.04 8.59
N PHE A 394 7.16 -5.11 8.66
CA PHE A 394 7.45 -5.84 9.91
C PHE A 394 8.95 -6.00 10.22
N VAL A 395 9.28 -6.33 11.47
CA VAL A 395 10.66 -6.60 11.90
C VAL A 395 11.02 -8.05 11.55
N ARG A 396 11.91 -8.25 10.58
CA ARG A 396 12.31 -9.59 10.09
C ARG A 396 12.94 -10.51 11.13
N SER A 397 13.57 -9.98 12.18
CA SER A 397 14.07 -10.80 13.28
C SER A 397 12.97 -11.37 14.17
N GLU A 398 11.75 -10.84 14.08
CA GLU A 398 10.60 -11.26 14.88
C GLU A 398 9.75 -12.33 14.16
N ARG A 399 9.73 -12.32 12.81
CA ARG A 399 8.95 -13.27 11.98
C ARG A 399 9.67 -13.60 10.66
N PRO A 400 9.55 -14.85 10.15
CA PRO A 400 10.19 -15.25 8.89
C PRO A 400 9.46 -14.74 7.64
N PHE A 401 8.17 -14.42 7.76
CA PHE A 401 7.29 -13.92 6.70
C PHE A 401 6.52 -12.69 7.20
N GLU A 402 5.86 -12.03 6.26
CA GLU A 402 4.91 -10.94 6.48
C GLU A 402 3.85 -11.31 7.52
N ALA A 403 3.36 -10.31 8.26
CA ALA A 403 2.25 -10.50 9.15
C ALA A 403 0.96 -10.68 8.34
N HIS A 404 0.51 -11.93 8.22
CA HIS A 404 -0.71 -12.26 7.48
C HIS A 404 -1.93 -12.32 8.41
N TYR A 405 -3.05 -11.78 7.94
CA TYR A 405 -4.30 -11.74 8.68
C TYR A 405 -5.52 -11.90 7.77
N PHE A 406 -6.66 -12.17 8.39
CA PHE A 406 -7.98 -12.11 7.74
C PHE A 406 -9.01 -11.48 8.68
N HIS A 407 -10.10 -10.98 8.12
CA HIS A 407 -11.24 -10.49 8.89
C HIS A 407 -12.24 -11.62 9.15
N SER A 408 -12.62 -11.79 10.41
CA SER A 408 -13.62 -12.75 10.85
C SER A 408 -14.92 -12.04 11.20
N THR A 409 -16.05 -12.69 10.95
CA THR A 409 -17.38 -12.27 11.43
C THR A 409 -17.59 -12.59 12.92
N GLY A 410 -16.59 -13.17 13.57
CA GLY A 410 -16.62 -13.62 14.97
C GLY A 410 -16.62 -15.14 15.11
N ASN A 411 -16.83 -15.88 14.02
CA ASN A 411 -16.60 -17.32 13.97
C ASN A 411 -15.74 -17.66 12.75
N SER A 412 -14.80 -18.58 12.92
CA SER A 412 -13.92 -19.02 11.84
C SER A 412 -13.61 -20.51 11.98
N GLU A 413 -13.73 -21.25 10.88
CA GLU A 413 -13.31 -22.64 10.79
C GLU A 413 -12.24 -22.78 9.72
N LEU A 414 -11.16 -23.49 10.03
CA LEU A 414 -10.08 -23.73 9.09
C LEU A 414 -9.38 -25.06 9.34
N THR A 415 -8.71 -25.55 8.30
CA THR A 415 -7.86 -26.74 8.36
C THR A 415 -6.39 -26.31 8.32
N LEU A 416 -5.57 -26.88 9.19
CA LEU A 416 -4.13 -26.60 9.25
C LEU A 416 -3.35 -27.86 9.64
N PRO A 417 -2.04 -27.93 9.37
CA PRO A 417 -1.20 -29.05 9.76
C PRO A 417 -1.29 -29.33 11.26
N ALA A 418 -1.21 -30.62 11.62
CA ALA A 418 -1.09 -31.01 13.01
C ALA A 418 0.19 -30.42 13.65
N GLY A 419 0.05 -29.92 14.87
CA GLY A 419 1.11 -29.15 15.53
C GLY A 419 0.55 -28.05 16.42
N THR A 420 1.42 -27.16 16.89
CA THR A 420 1.00 -25.98 17.67
C THR A 420 0.73 -24.79 16.75
N ALA A 421 -0.43 -24.15 16.88
CA ALA A 421 -0.76 -22.90 16.19
C ALA A 421 -0.77 -21.71 17.18
N GLU A 422 -0.23 -20.58 16.75
CA GLU A 422 -0.40 -19.28 17.41
C GLU A 422 -1.57 -18.54 16.77
N VAL A 423 -2.47 -18.02 17.61
CA VAL A 423 -3.64 -17.23 17.19
C VAL A 423 -3.60 -15.88 17.90
N GLU A 424 -3.63 -14.80 17.13
CA GLU A 424 -3.71 -13.42 17.65
C GLU A 424 -4.99 -12.75 17.13
N VAL A 425 -5.70 -12.04 18.02
CA VAL A 425 -6.99 -11.40 17.69
C VAL A 425 -6.98 -9.95 18.14
N MET A 426 -7.44 -9.07 17.27
CA MET A 426 -7.54 -7.63 17.51
C MET A 426 -8.85 -7.06 16.94
N LYS A 427 -9.38 -6.03 17.59
CA LYS A 427 -10.57 -5.27 17.15
C LYS A 427 -10.35 -3.78 17.42
N GLY A 428 -9.83 -3.05 16.44
CA GLY A 428 -9.50 -1.62 16.61
C GLY A 428 -8.56 -1.36 17.78
N PHE A 429 -8.52 -0.10 18.24
CA PHE A 429 -7.60 0.35 19.30
C PHE A 429 -8.28 0.44 20.68
N GLU A 430 -9.59 0.29 20.72
CA GLU A 430 -10.42 0.30 21.93
C GLU A 430 -10.51 -1.07 22.58
N TYR A 431 -9.76 -2.07 22.11
CA TYR A 431 -9.67 -3.40 22.68
C TYR A 431 -8.22 -3.86 22.71
N GLY A 432 -7.85 -4.59 23.76
CA GLY A 432 -6.53 -5.22 23.87
C GLY A 432 -6.36 -6.37 22.87
N VAL A 433 -5.12 -6.61 22.49
CA VAL A 433 -4.74 -7.73 21.60
C VAL A 433 -4.70 -9.02 22.42
N GLU A 434 -5.41 -10.06 21.96
CA GLU A 434 -5.42 -11.36 22.61
C GLU A 434 -4.55 -12.36 21.84
N LYS A 435 -3.58 -13.00 22.52
CA LYS A 435 -2.70 -14.03 21.95
C LYS A 435 -2.94 -15.38 22.63
N LYS A 436 -3.08 -16.44 21.84
CA LYS A 436 -3.34 -17.83 22.29
C LYS A 436 -2.48 -18.82 21.54
N ARG A 437 -2.17 -19.96 22.18
CA ARG A 437 -1.59 -21.15 21.55
C ARG A 437 -2.60 -22.28 21.60
N VAL A 438 -2.75 -23.02 20.51
CA VAL A 438 -3.67 -24.15 20.41
C VAL A 438 -2.97 -25.35 19.79
N LEU A 439 -3.18 -26.52 20.37
CA LEU A 439 -2.71 -27.78 19.79
C LEU A 439 -3.72 -28.29 18.74
N ILE A 440 -3.22 -28.57 17.55
CA ILE A 440 -3.97 -29.13 16.44
C ILE A 440 -3.67 -30.62 16.35
N THR A 441 -4.69 -31.44 16.62
CA THR A 441 -4.56 -32.90 16.61
C THR A 441 -5.06 -33.47 15.28
N PRO A 442 -4.32 -34.40 14.63
CA PRO A 442 -4.74 -35.02 13.38
C PRO A 442 -6.17 -35.57 13.42
N GLY A 443 -6.98 -35.23 12.41
CA GLY A 443 -8.35 -35.72 12.25
C GLY A 443 -9.34 -35.27 13.32
N ARG A 444 -8.95 -34.35 14.22
CA ARG A 444 -9.82 -33.82 15.29
C ARG A 444 -10.08 -32.34 15.10
N ARG A 445 -11.17 -31.88 15.71
CA ARG A 445 -11.53 -30.47 15.83
C ARG A 445 -11.09 -29.92 17.19
N SER A 446 -10.29 -28.87 17.17
CA SER A 446 -9.95 -28.05 18.33
C SER A 446 -10.85 -26.80 18.34
N ASN A 447 -11.39 -26.43 19.51
CA ASN A 447 -12.24 -25.24 19.67
C ASN A 447 -11.51 -24.21 20.52
N LEU A 448 -11.50 -22.95 20.07
CA LEU A 448 -10.87 -21.83 20.76
C LEU A 448 -11.89 -20.69 20.92
N THR A 449 -12.14 -20.28 22.17
CA THR A 449 -12.96 -19.10 22.46
C THR A 449 -12.09 -17.97 22.99
N ILE A 450 -12.22 -16.78 22.42
CA ILE A 450 -11.47 -15.58 22.79
C ILE A 450 -12.44 -14.48 23.19
N TYR A 451 -12.17 -13.82 24.32
CA TYR A 451 -12.96 -12.68 24.80
C TYR A 451 -12.17 -11.39 24.60
N LEU A 452 -12.75 -10.44 23.87
CA LEU A 452 -12.15 -9.12 23.66
C LEU A 452 -12.22 -8.27 24.94
N LYS A 453 -11.09 -7.66 25.32
CA LYS A 453 -10.97 -6.83 26.53
C LYS A 453 -10.96 -5.34 26.16
N PRO A 454 -11.99 -4.56 26.52
CA PRO A 454 -12.03 -3.13 26.20
C PRO A 454 -10.91 -2.33 26.87
N ILE A 455 -10.34 -1.39 26.13
CA ILE A 455 -9.48 -0.31 26.59
C ILE A 455 -10.32 0.95 26.61
N SER A 456 -10.43 1.60 27.77
CA SER A 456 -11.30 2.77 27.94
C SER A 456 -10.49 4.02 28.26
N LEU A 457 -10.74 5.09 27.50
CA LEU A 457 -10.51 6.46 27.94
C LEU A 457 -11.73 6.97 28.75
N PRO A 458 -11.56 7.91 29.71
CA PRO A 458 -12.67 8.38 30.58
C PRO A 458 -13.92 8.90 29.83
N LYS A 459 -15.14 8.39 30.01
CA LYS A 459 -16.25 8.87 29.15
C LYS A 459 -16.67 10.33 29.43
N ASP A 460 -17.14 11.06 28.41
CA ASP A 460 -17.89 12.31 28.54
C ASP A 460 -19.38 11.97 28.34
N SER A 461 -20.27 12.44 29.21
CA SER A 461 -21.70 12.14 29.14
C SER A 461 -22.42 12.87 28.00
N HIS A 462 -21.84 13.94 27.45
CA HIS A 462 -22.48 14.79 26.43
C HIS A 462 -21.84 14.66 25.05
N SER A 463 -20.70 13.99 24.94
CA SER A 463 -19.98 13.80 23.68
C SER A 463 -19.47 12.36 23.54
N GLN A 464 -19.17 11.98 22.30
CA GLN A 464 -18.57 10.69 21.99
C GLN A 464 -17.46 10.88 20.96
N TRP A 465 -16.52 9.96 20.95
CA TRP A 465 -15.46 9.91 19.95
C TRP A 465 -15.85 8.89 18.88
N VAL A 466 -15.92 9.34 17.64
CA VAL A 466 -16.26 8.53 16.47
C VAL A 466 -15.03 8.41 15.58
N SER A 467 -14.62 7.18 15.30
CA SER A 467 -13.50 6.89 14.41
C SER A 467 -13.91 7.05 12.94
N GLY A 468 -13.01 7.57 12.12
CA GLY A 468 -13.12 7.56 10.67
C GLY A 468 -11.77 7.35 10.02
N ASP A 469 -11.77 6.67 8.89
CA ASP A 469 -10.66 6.62 7.96
C ASP A 469 -11.06 7.48 6.78
N VAL A 470 -10.34 8.61 6.59
CA VAL A 470 -10.67 9.57 5.52
C VAL A 470 -10.08 9.18 4.16
N HIS A 471 -9.33 8.08 4.09
CA HIS A 471 -8.65 7.65 2.87
C HIS A 471 -8.59 6.13 2.75
N VAL A 472 -9.55 5.58 2.03
CA VAL A 472 -9.58 4.16 1.65
C VAL A 472 -9.84 4.06 0.16
N HIS A 473 -9.25 3.07 -0.50
CA HIS A 473 -9.64 2.66 -1.84
C HIS A 473 -10.24 1.26 -1.79
N MET A 474 -11.51 1.14 -2.14
CA MET A 474 -12.20 -0.14 -2.15
C MET A 474 -11.58 -1.10 -3.18
N ASN A 475 -11.34 -0.64 -4.41
CA ASN A 475 -10.69 -1.38 -5.47
C ASN A 475 -9.61 -0.56 -6.19
N TYR A 476 -8.34 -0.99 -6.10
CA TYR A 476 -7.21 -0.27 -6.72
C TYR A 476 -6.45 -1.10 -7.78
N GLY A 477 -6.75 -2.40 -7.88
CA GLY A 477 -6.09 -3.35 -8.80
C GLY A 477 -5.59 -4.65 -8.19
N GLY A 478 -6.03 -5.00 -6.97
CA GLY A 478 -5.53 -6.18 -6.24
C GLY A 478 -6.02 -7.52 -6.77
N ALA A 479 -5.71 -8.59 -6.03
CA ALA A 479 -6.14 -9.95 -6.36
C ALA A 479 -7.65 -10.15 -6.10
N TYR A 480 -8.20 -9.42 -5.12
CA TYR A 480 -9.59 -9.54 -4.71
C TYR A 480 -10.48 -8.50 -5.40
N ARG A 481 -11.79 -8.71 -5.32
CA ARG A 481 -12.80 -7.71 -5.73
C ARG A 481 -13.66 -7.35 -4.54
N ASN A 482 -13.54 -6.11 -4.09
CA ASN A 482 -14.28 -5.62 -2.94
C ASN A 482 -15.63 -5.04 -3.36
N THR A 483 -16.54 -5.00 -2.39
CA THR A 483 -17.88 -4.45 -2.56
C THR A 483 -18.18 -3.57 -1.35
N PRO A 484 -19.10 -2.60 -1.47
CA PRO A 484 -19.47 -1.75 -0.33
C PRO A 484 -19.84 -2.55 0.93
N LYS A 485 -20.56 -3.67 0.74
CA LYS A 485 -20.90 -4.59 1.84
C LYS A 485 -19.67 -5.20 2.52
N HIS A 486 -18.75 -5.75 1.75
CA HIS A 486 -17.56 -6.40 2.31
C HIS A 486 -16.61 -5.37 2.94
N LEU A 487 -16.49 -4.16 2.37
CA LEU A 487 -15.74 -3.07 2.98
C LEU A 487 -16.30 -2.67 4.35
N VAL A 488 -17.63 -2.62 4.50
CA VAL A 488 -18.28 -2.41 5.81
C VAL A 488 -18.01 -3.57 6.78
N GLU A 489 -17.93 -4.81 6.30
CA GLU A 489 -17.55 -5.97 7.13
C GLU A 489 -16.11 -5.86 7.63
N GLN A 490 -15.16 -5.45 6.78
CA GLN A 490 -13.76 -5.15 7.16
C GLN A 490 -13.71 -4.03 8.21
N ALA A 491 -14.40 -2.91 7.95
CA ALA A 491 -14.49 -1.78 8.90
C ALA A 491 -15.09 -2.20 10.26
N THR A 492 -16.10 -3.08 10.23
CA THR A 492 -16.71 -3.61 11.44
C THR A 492 -15.72 -4.46 12.24
N ALA A 493 -14.92 -5.30 11.58
CA ALA A 493 -13.87 -6.09 12.22
C ALA A 493 -12.76 -5.21 12.82
N GLU A 494 -12.45 -4.07 12.20
CA GLU A 494 -11.46 -3.08 12.66
C GLU A 494 -12.01 -2.04 13.65
N ASN A 495 -13.29 -2.15 14.04
CA ASN A 495 -13.99 -1.20 14.92
C ASN A 495 -13.94 0.25 14.40
N LEU A 496 -14.13 0.41 13.10
CA LEU A 496 -14.08 1.68 12.39
C LEU A 496 -15.49 2.18 12.07
N SER A 497 -15.87 3.37 12.55
CA SER A 497 -17.24 3.87 12.40
C SER A 497 -17.51 4.53 11.05
N ILE A 498 -16.53 5.17 10.42
CA ILE A 498 -16.71 5.86 9.13
C ILE A 498 -15.60 5.43 8.18
N VAL A 499 -15.97 5.09 6.96
CA VAL A 499 -15.06 4.82 5.84
C VAL A 499 -15.37 5.81 4.73
N GLU A 500 -14.39 6.64 4.37
CA GLU A 500 -14.41 7.43 3.15
C GLU A 500 -13.66 6.65 2.06
N ASP A 501 -14.41 5.99 1.19
CA ASP A 501 -13.87 5.36 -0.02
C ASP A 501 -13.59 6.45 -1.05
N LEU A 502 -12.31 6.85 -1.16
CA LEU A 502 -11.85 7.83 -2.12
C LEU A 502 -11.73 7.17 -3.50
N VAL A 503 -12.74 7.38 -4.32
CA VAL A 503 -12.69 6.95 -5.72
C VAL A 503 -11.60 7.76 -6.44
N VAL A 504 -10.65 7.05 -7.03
CA VAL A 504 -9.42 7.63 -7.62
C VAL A 504 -9.22 7.18 -9.06
N ASN A 505 -8.60 8.05 -9.85
CA ASN A 505 -8.01 7.69 -11.12
C ASN A 505 -6.72 6.85 -10.95
N LYS A 506 -6.68 5.68 -11.56
CA LYS A 506 -5.47 4.85 -11.66
C LYS A 506 -5.23 4.47 -13.11
N GLU A 507 -4.08 4.88 -13.65
CA GLU A 507 -3.76 4.71 -15.08
C GLU A 507 -4.89 5.30 -15.95
N GLN A 508 -5.44 4.52 -16.87
CA GLN A 508 -6.57 4.91 -17.74
C GLN A 508 -7.94 4.54 -17.15
N ARG A 509 -8.03 4.27 -15.84
CA ARG A 509 -9.23 3.75 -15.16
C ARG A 509 -9.61 4.57 -13.93
N ILE A 510 -10.86 4.42 -13.52
CA ILE A 510 -11.41 4.89 -12.24
C ILE A 510 -12.24 3.73 -11.66
N PRO A 511 -11.60 2.75 -11.00
CA PRO A 511 -12.20 1.43 -10.75
C PRO A 511 -13.57 1.46 -10.06
N ASP A 512 -13.74 2.36 -9.09
CA ASP A 512 -14.94 2.46 -8.25
C ASP A 512 -15.93 3.56 -8.70
N ILE A 513 -15.76 4.15 -9.89
CA ILE A 513 -16.61 5.26 -10.35
C ILE A 513 -18.10 4.91 -10.40
N ALA A 514 -18.42 3.63 -10.61
CA ALA A 514 -19.81 3.15 -10.63
C ALA A 514 -20.48 3.19 -9.25
N TYR A 515 -19.71 3.27 -8.16
CA TYR A 515 -20.21 3.35 -6.79
C TYR A 515 -20.38 4.78 -6.29
N PHE A 516 -19.82 5.79 -6.98
CA PHE A 516 -19.91 7.17 -6.52
C PHE A 516 -21.37 7.60 -6.27
N SER A 517 -21.61 8.14 -5.08
CA SER A 517 -22.92 8.57 -4.60
C SER A 517 -22.77 9.74 -3.64
N THR A 518 -23.65 10.73 -3.76
CA THR A 518 -23.71 11.90 -2.86
C THR A 518 -24.40 11.60 -1.52
N LYS A 519 -24.68 10.31 -1.26
CA LYS A 519 -25.35 9.80 -0.06
C LYS A 519 -24.55 8.62 0.47
N PRO A 520 -24.63 8.33 1.79
CA PRO A 520 -24.07 7.10 2.33
C PRO A 520 -24.53 5.88 1.56
N ASP A 521 -23.60 4.97 1.30
CA ASP A 521 -23.87 3.74 0.56
C ASP A 521 -24.92 2.90 1.31
N PRO A 522 -25.85 2.21 0.62
CA PRO A 522 -26.84 1.34 1.25
C PRO A 522 -26.27 0.21 2.13
N ALA A 523 -25.00 -0.15 1.99
CA ALA A 523 -24.31 -1.09 2.88
C ALA A 523 -24.05 -0.53 4.29
N SER A 524 -24.16 0.79 4.47
CA SER A 524 -24.01 1.45 5.77
C SER A 524 -24.96 0.87 6.82
N THR A 525 -24.50 0.82 8.06
CA THR A 525 -25.25 0.36 9.24
C THR A 525 -25.40 1.49 10.26
N GLY A 526 -26.09 1.22 11.38
CA GLY A 526 -26.18 2.19 12.48
C GLY A 526 -24.86 2.49 13.19
N THR A 527 -23.81 1.70 12.94
CA THR A 527 -22.49 1.84 13.58
C THR A 527 -21.33 2.03 12.59
N ASN A 528 -21.58 1.87 11.29
CA ASN A 528 -20.58 1.95 10.23
C ASN A 528 -21.18 2.70 9.04
N LEU A 529 -20.68 3.89 8.72
CA LEU A 529 -21.04 4.60 7.49
C LEU A 529 -19.95 4.38 6.44
N LEU A 530 -20.38 4.09 5.21
CA LEU A 530 -19.52 4.07 4.03
C LEU A 530 -19.96 5.20 3.10
N LEU A 531 -19.03 6.08 2.77
CA LEU A 531 -19.22 7.20 1.86
C LEU A 531 -18.29 7.01 0.65
N HIS A 532 -18.77 7.31 -0.54
CA HIS A 532 -17.94 7.34 -1.75
C HIS A 532 -17.53 8.79 -2.04
N SER A 533 -16.30 9.10 -1.67
CA SER A 533 -15.66 10.40 -1.82
C SER A 533 -14.64 10.35 -2.96
N GLN A 534 -13.81 11.37 -3.14
CA GLN A 534 -12.87 11.43 -4.26
C GLN A 534 -11.45 11.74 -3.79
N GLU A 535 -10.47 10.98 -4.27
CA GLU A 535 -9.09 11.47 -4.32
C GLU A 535 -8.92 12.17 -5.67
N TYR A 536 -8.66 13.48 -5.64
CA TYR A 536 -8.21 14.19 -6.84
C TYR A 536 -6.70 14.06 -6.92
N HIS A 537 -6.25 13.15 -7.78
CA HIS A 537 -4.87 12.68 -7.80
C HIS A 537 -4.10 13.31 -8.96
N THR A 538 -3.09 14.12 -8.64
CA THR A 538 -2.12 14.64 -9.63
C THR A 538 -0.69 14.36 -9.19
N SER A 539 0.14 13.82 -10.08
CA SER A 539 1.56 13.57 -9.80
C SER A 539 2.41 14.86 -9.72
N TYR A 540 1.80 16.04 -9.91
CA TYR A 540 2.51 17.32 -9.95
C TYR A 540 2.13 18.22 -8.77
N TRP A 541 0.85 18.51 -8.54
CA TRP A 541 0.40 19.45 -7.50
C TRP A 541 0.21 18.81 -6.12
N GLY A 542 0.30 17.48 -6.03
CA GLY A 542 -0.10 16.71 -4.85
C GLY A 542 -1.58 16.35 -4.90
N HIS A 543 -2.05 15.64 -3.89
CA HIS A 543 -3.36 14.99 -3.92
C HIS A 543 -4.32 15.61 -2.92
N LEU A 544 -5.60 15.68 -3.32
CA LEU A 544 -6.69 16.16 -2.47
C LEU A 544 -7.65 15.04 -2.11
N GLY A 545 -8.05 14.99 -0.85
CA GLY A 545 -9.19 14.22 -0.38
C GLY A 545 -10.42 15.12 -0.37
N LEU A 546 -11.42 14.79 -1.20
CA LEU A 546 -12.65 15.55 -1.37
C LEU A 546 -13.81 14.80 -0.73
N LEU A 547 -14.10 15.12 0.53
CA LEU A 547 -15.13 14.43 1.31
C LEU A 547 -16.49 15.08 1.10
N ASN A 548 -17.57 14.30 0.98
CA ASN A 548 -18.95 14.79 0.91
C ASN A 548 -19.24 15.71 -0.30
N LEU A 549 -18.87 15.28 -1.51
CA LEU A 549 -19.35 15.89 -2.76
C LEU A 549 -20.87 15.71 -2.89
N THR A 550 -21.63 16.81 -2.94
CA THR A 550 -23.10 16.76 -2.91
C THR A 550 -23.80 16.77 -4.27
N ARG A 551 -23.06 16.89 -5.39
CA ARG A 551 -23.63 16.91 -6.74
C ARG A 551 -23.07 15.84 -7.66
N ASN A 552 -21.77 15.91 -7.98
CA ASN A 552 -21.13 15.05 -8.97
C ASN A 552 -19.65 14.85 -8.67
N PHE A 553 -19.11 13.71 -9.11
CA PHE A 553 -17.68 13.45 -9.16
C PHE A 553 -16.98 14.48 -10.07
N LEU A 554 -15.80 14.96 -9.68
CA LEU A 554 -15.08 15.97 -10.45
C LEU A 554 -14.23 15.29 -11.53
N ILE A 555 -14.51 15.61 -12.80
CA ILE A 555 -13.75 15.17 -13.97
C ILE A 555 -13.37 16.35 -14.88
N PRO A 556 -12.25 16.28 -15.62
CA PRO A 556 -11.26 15.20 -15.62
C PRO A 556 -10.52 15.11 -14.27
N GLY A 557 -10.30 13.90 -13.78
CA GLY A 557 -9.56 13.62 -12.54
C GLY A 557 -8.04 13.72 -12.69
N TYR A 558 -7.55 14.45 -13.70
CA TYR A 558 -6.14 14.47 -14.08
C TYR A 558 -5.72 15.89 -14.46
N ALA A 559 -4.50 16.26 -14.10
CA ALA A 559 -3.75 17.41 -14.60
C ALA A 559 -2.26 17.08 -14.58
N ALA A 560 -1.48 17.70 -15.47
CA ALA A 560 -0.04 17.48 -15.59
C ALA A 560 0.38 16.03 -15.95
N TYR A 561 -0.37 15.36 -16.83
CA TYR A 561 -0.05 14.02 -17.35
C TYR A 561 0.65 14.15 -18.73
N PRO A 562 1.99 14.04 -18.81
CA PRO A 562 2.73 14.29 -20.05
C PRO A 562 2.32 13.35 -21.19
N ASP A 563 2.50 13.80 -22.43
CA ASP A 563 2.09 13.11 -23.67
C ASP A 563 0.62 12.69 -23.72
N THR A 564 -0.26 13.41 -23.02
CA THR A 564 -1.72 13.21 -23.06
C THR A 564 -2.46 14.53 -23.28
N ALA A 565 -3.78 14.45 -23.52
CA ALA A 565 -4.64 15.64 -23.57
C ALA A 565 -4.77 16.36 -22.21
N ALA A 566 -4.26 15.78 -21.12
CA ALA A 566 -4.22 16.34 -19.77
C ALA A 566 -2.79 16.79 -19.36
N ALA A 567 -1.91 17.08 -20.33
CA ALA A 567 -0.53 17.49 -20.06
C ALA A 567 -0.40 18.91 -19.45
N SER A 568 -1.38 19.78 -19.66
CA SER A 568 -1.41 21.10 -19.02
C SER A 568 -1.40 20.98 -17.50
N LEU A 569 -0.70 21.89 -16.83
CA LEU A 569 -0.72 21.97 -15.37
C LEU A 569 -2.04 22.58 -14.83
N PHE A 570 -3.00 22.88 -15.71
CA PHE A 570 -4.33 23.34 -15.32
C PHE A 570 -5.35 22.17 -15.37
N PRO A 571 -6.28 22.05 -14.40
CA PRO A 571 -6.44 22.92 -13.24
C PRO A 571 -5.41 22.65 -12.12
N PRO A 572 -4.97 23.69 -11.39
CA PRO A 572 -4.28 23.51 -10.12
C PRO A 572 -5.25 23.02 -9.03
N ASN A 573 -4.73 22.46 -7.93
CA ASN A 573 -5.51 21.95 -6.81
C ASN A 573 -6.43 23.02 -6.20
N ALA A 574 -5.98 24.28 -6.13
CA ALA A 574 -6.82 25.39 -5.66
C ALA A 574 -8.15 25.52 -6.43
N VAL A 575 -8.14 25.31 -7.74
CA VAL A 575 -9.35 25.37 -8.59
C VAL A 575 -10.25 24.17 -8.31
N VAL A 576 -9.67 22.99 -8.13
CA VAL A 576 -10.42 21.78 -7.76
C VAL A 576 -11.06 21.92 -6.39
N ALA A 577 -10.34 22.50 -5.42
CA ALA A 577 -10.86 22.78 -4.10
C ALA A 577 -12.06 23.75 -4.14
N ASP A 578 -12.01 24.78 -4.99
CA ASP A 578 -13.16 25.68 -5.20
C ASP A 578 -14.37 24.94 -5.77
N LEU A 579 -14.18 24.10 -6.79
CA LEU A 579 -15.26 23.26 -7.34
C LEU A 579 -15.84 22.31 -6.28
N ALA A 580 -15.00 21.75 -5.40
CA ALA A 580 -15.42 20.87 -4.32
C ALA A 580 -16.19 21.65 -3.23
N HIS A 581 -15.72 22.83 -2.81
CA HIS A 581 -16.40 23.69 -1.85
C HIS A 581 -17.74 24.20 -2.36
N GLU A 582 -17.88 24.49 -3.65
CA GLU A 582 -19.18 24.75 -4.29
C GLU A 582 -20.16 23.58 -4.15
N GLN A 583 -19.65 22.35 -3.99
CA GLN A 583 -20.43 21.16 -3.67
C GLN A 583 -20.50 20.85 -2.17
N GLN A 584 -20.15 21.79 -1.29
CA GLN A 584 -20.13 21.61 0.16
C GLN A 584 -19.16 20.51 0.65
N ALA A 585 -18.19 20.13 -0.18
CA ALA A 585 -17.19 19.16 0.21
C ALA A 585 -16.29 19.72 1.31
N VAL A 586 -15.70 18.82 2.09
CA VAL A 586 -14.57 19.12 2.98
C VAL A 586 -13.31 18.72 2.24
N VAL A 587 -12.39 19.67 2.06
CA VAL A 587 -11.18 19.47 1.25
C VAL A 587 -9.98 19.27 2.17
N GLY A 588 -9.26 18.17 2.00
CA GLY A 588 -8.01 17.92 2.71
C GLY A 588 -6.86 17.59 1.78
N TYR A 589 -5.65 17.71 2.30
CA TYR A 589 -4.46 17.18 1.66
C TYR A 589 -4.13 15.80 2.24
N VAL A 590 -3.90 14.85 1.36
CA VAL A 590 -3.73 13.43 1.69
C VAL A 590 -2.30 12.97 1.43
N HIS A 591 -1.80 12.10 2.31
CA HIS A 591 -0.43 11.53 2.31
C HIS A 591 0.66 12.44 1.68
N PRO A 592 0.90 13.64 2.24
CA PRO A 592 1.57 14.69 1.48
C PRO A 592 3.09 14.54 1.41
N TYR A 593 3.78 13.97 2.42
CA TYR A 593 5.26 14.00 2.48
C TYR A 593 5.91 12.79 3.17
N ASP A 594 6.73 12.04 2.42
CA ASP A 594 7.63 11.00 2.96
C ASP A 594 8.95 11.54 3.53
N SER A 595 9.28 12.79 3.22
CA SER A 595 10.44 13.51 3.76
C SER A 595 10.13 15.00 3.83
N ILE A 596 10.83 15.74 4.68
CA ILE A 596 10.62 17.19 4.83
C ILE A 596 11.17 17.90 3.59
N PRO A 597 10.34 18.60 2.78
CA PRO A 597 10.85 19.28 1.61
C PRO A 597 11.82 20.40 1.97
N ASP A 598 12.89 20.56 1.19
CA ASP A 598 13.89 21.61 1.34
C ASP A 598 13.96 22.44 0.05
N PRO A 599 13.31 23.62 0.01
CA PRO A 599 13.30 24.49 -1.16
C PRO A 599 14.69 24.87 -1.69
N ALA A 600 15.73 24.80 -0.85
CA ALA A 600 17.10 25.11 -1.23
C ALA A 600 17.86 23.92 -1.83
N LYS A 601 17.41 22.67 -1.61
CA LYS A 601 18.15 21.46 -2.00
C LYS A 601 17.38 20.54 -2.94
N ASP A 602 16.06 20.47 -2.82
CA ASP A 602 15.28 19.50 -3.58
C ASP A 602 15.33 19.82 -5.07
N GLU A 603 15.50 18.78 -5.88
CA GLU A 603 15.59 18.89 -7.34
C GLU A 603 14.24 19.33 -7.93
N SER A 604 13.13 18.76 -7.44
CA SER A 604 11.77 19.10 -7.80
C SER A 604 10.95 19.48 -6.57
N LEU A 605 10.17 20.56 -6.69
CA LEU A 605 9.27 21.02 -5.62
C LEU A 605 8.02 21.64 -6.24
N THR A 606 7.01 20.80 -6.44
CA THR A 606 5.79 21.15 -7.21
C THR A 606 4.51 21.08 -6.39
N HIS A 607 4.53 20.50 -5.17
CA HIS A 607 3.32 20.34 -4.36
C HIS A 607 2.70 21.68 -3.95
N GLU A 608 1.39 21.81 -4.13
CA GLU A 608 0.63 23.06 -4.00
C GLU A 608 0.11 23.35 -2.59
N LEU A 609 0.30 22.45 -1.61
CA LEU A 609 -0.23 22.61 -0.24
C LEU A 609 -0.01 24.01 0.36
N PRO A 610 1.19 24.63 0.32
CA PRO A 610 1.39 25.98 0.88
C PRO A 610 0.52 27.04 0.21
N VAL A 611 0.29 26.92 -1.09
CA VAL A 611 -0.53 27.84 -1.86
C VAL A 611 -1.99 27.70 -1.44
N ASP A 612 -2.51 26.47 -1.43
CA ASP A 612 -3.90 26.17 -1.10
C ASP A 612 -4.25 26.56 0.34
N VAL A 613 -3.34 26.34 1.28
CA VAL A 613 -3.50 26.79 2.67
C VAL A 613 -3.56 28.31 2.76
N ALA A 614 -2.65 29.03 2.10
CA ALA A 614 -2.64 30.49 2.11
C ALA A 614 -3.91 31.09 1.50
N LEU A 615 -4.49 30.41 0.51
CA LEU A 615 -5.74 30.79 -0.15
C LEU A 615 -7.01 30.36 0.62
N GLY A 616 -6.85 29.65 1.74
CA GLY A 616 -7.96 29.20 2.58
C GLY A 616 -8.78 28.05 1.96
N LYS A 617 -8.14 27.20 1.16
CA LYS A 617 -8.77 26.10 0.42
C LYS A 617 -8.75 24.76 1.17
N VAL A 618 -7.93 24.65 2.21
CA VAL A 618 -7.71 23.39 2.95
C VAL A 618 -8.45 23.43 4.28
N ASP A 619 -9.32 22.43 4.50
CA ASP A 619 -10.14 22.27 5.70
C ASP A 619 -9.52 21.31 6.74
N TYR A 620 -8.72 20.35 6.31
CA TYR A 620 -7.96 19.42 7.16
C TYR A 620 -6.68 18.94 6.47
N ILE A 621 -5.78 18.35 7.25
CA ILE A 621 -4.59 17.68 6.71
C ILE A 621 -4.46 16.29 7.31
N GLU A 622 -4.18 15.30 6.46
CA GLU A 622 -3.76 13.97 6.90
C GLU A 622 -2.33 14.05 7.45
N VAL A 623 -2.22 14.35 8.75
CA VAL A 623 -0.91 14.31 9.42
C VAL A 623 -0.41 12.88 9.54
N MET A 624 -1.34 11.92 9.51
CA MET A 624 -1.04 10.51 9.48
C MET A 624 -1.68 9.86 8.26
N GLY A 625 -0.92 9.05 7.53
CA GLY A 625 -1.45 8.21 6.46
C GLY A 625 -0.40 7.34 5.80
N PHE A 626 -0.44 7.24 4.47
CA PHE A 626 0.58 6.47 3.74
C PHE A 626 2.00 7.02 3.96
N SER A 627 2.17 8.34 4.00
CA SER A 627 3.49 8.96 4.11
C SER A 627 4.07 8.96 5.52
N ASP A 628 5.32 9.39 5.66
CA ASP A 628 5.94 9.59 6.97
C ASP A 628 5.23 10.67 7.82
N HIS A 629 4.67 10.21 8.93
CA HIS A 629 3.88 11.01 9.88
C HIS A 629 4.67 12.19 10.45
N LYS A 630 5.96 12.02 10.76
CA LYS A 630 6.81 13.06 11.37
C LYS A 630 7.19 14.13 10.36
N SER A 631 7.48 13.75 9.12
CA SER A 631 7.81 14.66 8.03
C SER A 631 6.61 15.53 7.68
N THR A 632 5.43 14.91 7.55
CA THR A 632 4.18 15.64 7.36
C THR A 632 3.88 16.58 8.54
N ALA A 633 4.03 16.09 9.78
CA ALA A 633 3.86 16.92 10.97
C ALA A 633 4.81 18.13 11.01
N ALA A 634 6.06 17.97 10.56
CA ALA A 634 7.03 19.07 10.51
C ALA A 634 6.56 20.19 9.56
N VAL A 635 6.07 19.85 8.36
CA VAL A 635 5.52 20.84 7.43
C VAL A 635 4.24 21.48 8.00
N TRP A 636 3.36 20.66 8.57
CA TRP A 636 2.14 21.13 9.24
C TRP A 636 2.44 22.15 10.35
N TYR A 637 3.45 21.89 11.18
CA TYR A 637 3.85 22.81 12.25
C TYR A 637 4.32 24.17 11.72
N ARG A 638 5.03 24.19 10.59
CA ARG A 638 5.43 25.45 9.93
C ARG A 638 4.20 26.23 9.43
N LEU A 639 3.21 25.55 8.87
CA LEU A 639 1.93 26.17 8.48
C LEU A 639 1.21 26.76 9.69
N LEU A 640 1.09 26.00 10.79
CA LEU A 640 0.49 26.49 12.03
C LEU A 640 1.25 27.69 12.62
N ASN A 641 2.59 27.68 12.54
CA ASN A 641 3.43 28.80 12.96
C ASN A 641 3.23 30.06 12.10
N CYS A 642 2.70 29.93 10.88
CA CYS A 642 2.28 31.06 10.05
C CYS A 642 0.89 31.60 10.42
N GLY A 643 0.25 31.02 11.44
CA GLY A 643 -1.06 31.43 11.95
C GLY A 643 -2.26 30.76 11.26
N PHE A 644 -2.02 29.78 10.37
CA PHE A 644 -3.10 29.01 9.77
C PHE A 644 -3.70 28.05 10.78
N ARG A 645 -5.02 27.84 10.69
CA ARG A 645 -5.74 26.88 11.54
C ARG A 645 -6.08 25.65 10.72
N LEU A 646 -5.36 24.56 10.97
CA LEU A 646 -5.46 23.32 10.21
C LEU A 646 -5.66 22.15 11.17
N PRO A 647 -6.88 21.59 11.25
CA PRO A 647 -7.16 20.33 11.93
C PRO A 647 -6.33 19.17 11.41
N THR A 648 -5.96 18.25 12.30
CA THR A 648 -5.40 16.95 11.92
C THR A 648 -6.51 15.96 11.57
N ALA A 649 -6.28 15.17 10.54
CA ALA A 649 -7.00 13.94 10.21
C ALA A 649 -6.00 12.80 9.97
N ALA A 650 -6.53 11.63 9.65
CA ALA A 650 -5.74 10.49 9.22
C ALA A 650 -6.53 9.62 8.25
N GLY A 651 -5.84 9.19 7.21
CA GLY A 651 -6.38 8.29 6.19
C GLY A 651 -5.37 7.18 5.93
N THR A 652 -5.79 5.92 5.86
CA THR A 652 -4.84 4.81 5.71
C THR A 652 -4.19 4.79 4.33
N ASP A 653 -4.89 5.29 3.30
CA ASP A 653 -4.64 4.95 1.91
C ASP A 653 -4.68 3.41 1.73
N ALA A 654 -5.70 2.80 2.31
CA ALA A 654 -5.84 1.35 2.29
C ALA A 654 -6.40 0.89 0.94
N MET A 655 -5.61 0.16 0.16
CA MET A 655 -6.12 -0.58 -1.00
C MET A 655 -6.78 -1.87 -0.52
N ALA A 656 -8.05 -1.79 -0.13
CA ALA A 656 -8.75 -2.83 0.62
C ALA A 656 -8.90 -4.18 -0.13
N ASN A 657 -8.69 -4.19 -1.46
CA ASN A 657 -8.71 -5.40 -2.28
C ASN A 657 -7.32 -5.99 -2.61
N PHE A 658 -6.25 -5.42 -2.05
CA PHE A 658 -4.91 -5.97 -2.17
C PHE A 658 -4.69 -7.11 -1.17
N ALA A 659 -3.81 -8.05 -1.54
CA ALA A 659 -3.46 -9.19 -0.70
C ALA A 659 -2.26 -8.87 0.20
N SER A 660 -1.38 -7.96 -0.19
CA SER A 660 -0.37 -7.36 0.67
C SER A 660 -0.45 -5.84 0.49
N LEU A 661 0.17 -5.02 1.33
CA LEU A 661 0.21 -3.54 1.32
C LEU A 661 -0.38 -2.91 2.59
N ARG A 662 0.44 -2.01 3.16
CA ARG A 662 0.27 -1.15 4.34
C ARG A 662 -1.08 -1.23 5.07
N GLY A 663 -1.26 -2.31 5.83
CA GLY A 663 -2.30 -2.46 6.85
C GLY A 663 -3.77 -2.46 6.40
N PRO A 664 -4.68 -2.75 7.34
CA PRO A 664 -6.12 -2.80 7.06
C PRO A 664 -6.75 -1.42 7.00
N VAL A 665 -7.98 -1.37 6.46
CA VAL A 665 -8.87 -0.20 6.57
C VAL A 665 -8.97 0.27 8.03
N GLY A 666 -8.79 1.56 8.24
CA GLY A 666 -8.75 2.18 9.57
C GLY A 666 -7.47 1.92 10.34
N LEU A 667 -6.38 1.43 9.75
CA LEU A 667 -5.10 1.39 10.46
C LEU A 667 -4.70 2.80 10.90
N ASN A 668 -4.65 3.76 9.96
CA ASN A 668 -4.56 5.17 10.29
C ASN A 668 -5.98 5.72 10.34
N ARG A 669 -6.38 6.27 11.50
CA ARG A 669 -7.75 6.79 11.70
C ARG A 669 -7.76 8.07 12.49
N VAL A 670 -8.73 8.92 12.20
CA VAL A 670 -9.05 10.09 12.99
C VAL A 670 -10.21 9.79 13.92
N TYR A 671 -10.09 10.17 15.18
CA TYR A 671 -11.21 10.22 16.10
C TYR A 671 -11.72 11.64 16.17
N VAL A 672 -13.02 11.82 15.96
CA VAL A 672 -13.69 13.12 16.01
C VAL A 672 -14.65 13.13 17.19
N ASN A 673 -14.54 14.16 18.04
CA ASN A 673 -15.47 14.37 19.15
C ASN A 673 -16.73 15.06 18.63
N VAL A 674 -17.85 14.34 18.73
CA VAL A 674 -19.18 14.80 18.31
C VAL A 674 -20.14 14.76 19.50
N PRO A 675 -21.26 15.51 19.47
CA PRO A 675 -22.33 15.32 20.45
C PRO A 675 -22.78 13.86 20.53
N ALA A 676 -23.16 13.42 21.74
CA ALA A 676 -23.72 12.08 21.93
C ALA A 676 -25.02 11.93 21.13
N GLY A 677 -25.16 10.83 20.39
CA GLY A 677 -26.28 10.62 19.48
C GLY A 677 -26.03 9.52 18.45
N PRO A 678 -26.95 9.32 17.49
CA PRO A 678 -26.70 8.43 16.35
C PRO A 678 -25.54 8.94 15.51
N LEU A 679 -24.93 8.03 14.75
CA LEU A 679 -23.86 8.35 13.81
C LEU A 679 -24.41 9.23 12.67
N ASP A 680 -23.82 10.42 12.48
CA ASP A 680 -24.23 11.41 11.49
C ASP A 680 -23.00 12.06 10.83
N ILE A 681 -22.89 11.90 9.51
CA ILE A 681 -21.72 12.36 8.74
C ILE A 681 -21.59 13.89 8.75
N ARG A 682 -22.69 14.64 8.74
CA ARG A 682 -22.64 16.11 8.70
C ARG A 682 -22.05 16.67 9.99
N THR A 683 -22.54 16.19 11.13
CA THR A 683 -22.03 16.57 12.45
C THR A 683 -20.57 16.18 12.60
N TRP A 684 -20.20 14.99 12.10
CA TRP A 684 -18.81 14.52 12.11
C TRP A 684 -17.88 15.44 11.30
N LEU A 685 -18.24 15.78 10.06
CA LEU A 685 -17.46 16.68 9.20
C LEU A 685 -17.35 18.10 9.78
N VAL A 686 -18.43 18.63 10.40
CA VAL A 686 -18.37 19.93 11.09
C VAL A 686 -17.39 19.89 12.26
N SER A 687 -17.42 18.84 13.09
CA SER A 687 -16.47 18.68 14.19
C SER A 687 -15.03 18.46 13.72
N LEU A 688 -14.83 17.76 12.58
CA LEU A 688 -13.53 17.60 11.93
C LEU A 688 -12.94 18.97 11.56
N LYS A 689 -13.71 19.81 10.84
CA LYS A 689 -13.31 21.19 10.47
C LYS A 689 -13.03 22.07 11.68
N GLN A 690 -13.70 21.84 12.80
CA GLN A 690 -13.47 22.55 14.05
C GLN A 690 -12.21 22.09 14.80
N GLY A 691 -11.51 21.04 14.35
CA GLY A 691 -10.34 20.51 15.06
C GLY A 691 -10.67 19.75 16.33
N ARG A 692 -11.88 19.18 16.44
CA ARG A 692 -12.27 18.32 17.57
C ARG A 692 -11.69 16.91 17.45
N THR A 693 -10.42 16.81 17.07
CA THR A 693 -9.87 15.57 16.50
C THR A 693 -8.53 15.15 17.09
N PHE A 694 -8.25 13.85 17.04
CA PHE A 694 -6.90 13.33 17.08
C PHE A 694 -6.73 12.23 16.04
N ALA A 695 -5.53 12.17 15.44
CA ALA A 695 -5.10 11.16 14.49
C ALA A 695 -4.29 10.08 15.22
N THR A 696 -4.44 8.80 14.83
CA THR A 696 -3.73 7.68 15.45
C THR A 696 -3.66 6.43 14.57
N ASN A 697 -2.65 5.60 14.80
CA ASN A 697 -2.58 4.20 14.35
C ASN A 697 -2.47 3.18 15.51
N GLY A 698 -2.74 3.62 16.73
CA GLY A 698 -2.70 2.78 17.92
C GLY A 698 -2.97 3.55 19.22
N PRO A 699 -2.17 4.58 19.56
CA PRO A 699 -2.35 5.33 20.80
C PRO A 699 -3.62 6.19 20.80
N LEU A 700 -4.48 6.00 21.79
CA LEU A 700 -5.65 6.83 22.02
C LEU A 700 -5.29 8.01 22.93
N LEU A 701 -5.56 9.23 22.48
CA LEU A 701 -5.11 10.47 23.14
C LEU A 701 -6.26 11.30 23.70
N ARG A 702 -5.93 12.08 24.74
CA ARG A 702 -6.71 13.25 25.16
C ARG A 702 -5.84 14.36 25.64
N PHE A 703 -6.27 15.58 25.35
CA PHE A 703 -5.56 16.76 25.76
C PHE A 703 -6.51 17.94 26.02
N THR A 704 -6.26 18.68 27.09
CA THR A 704 -6.87 19.99 27.35
C THR A 704 -5.80 20.98 27.78
N LEU A 705 -6.02 22.27 27.50
CA LEU A 705 -5.10 23.34 27.88
C LEU A 705 -5.91 24.56 28.36
N GLY A 706 -5.67 25.03 29.58
CA GLY A 706 -6.42 26.14 30.18
C GLY A 706 -7.93 25.87 30.27
N GLY A 707 -8.33 24.60 30.38
CA GLY A 707 -9.74 24.18 30.35
C GLY A 707 -10.38 24.19 28.94
N ARG A 708 -9.61 24.50 27.90
CA ARG A 708 -10.06 24.48 26.50
C ARG A 708 -9.90 23.09 25.89
N LYS A 709 -10.79 22.79 24.93
CA LYS A 709 -10.80 21.54 24.17
C LYS A 709 -10.00 21.69 22.88
N LEU A 710 -9.64 20.59 22.24
CA LEU A 710 -8.97 20.57 20.93
C LEU A 710 -9.70 21.46 19.92
N GLY A 711 -8.98 22.28 19.15
CA GLY A 711 -9.54 23.23 18.19
C GLY A 711 -10.02 24.57 18.77
N ASP A 712 -10.17 24.69 20.10
CA ASP A 712 -10.47 25.97 20.75
C ASP A 712 -9.28 26.93 20.72
N GLU A 713 -9.56 28.19 21.07
CA GLU A 713 -8.56 29.21 21.35
C GLU A 713 -8.56 29.61 22.83
N LEU A 714 -7.36 29.70 23.41
CA LEU A 714 -7.10 30.21 24.75
C LEU A 714 -6.57 31.64 24.66
N GLN A 715 -7.30 32.58 25.27
CA GLN A 715 -6.88 33.98 25.38
C GLN A 715 -6.12 34.21 26.68
N LEU A 716 -4.95 34.84 26.61
CA LEU A 716 -4.06 35.09 27.74
C LEU A 716 -3.61 36.56 27.79
N PRO A 717 -3.40 37.14 28.99
CA PRO A 717 -2.79 38.45 29.13
C PRO A 717 -1.32 38.44 28.70
N ALA A 718 -0.78 39.63 28.44
CA ALA A 718 0.64 39.80 28.10
C ALA A 718 1.55 39.29 29.25
N GLY A 719 2.69 38.68 28.89
CA GLY A 719 3.68 38.17 29.83
C GLY A 719 3.69 36.64 29.96
N ASP A 720 4.37 36.14 31.00
CA ASP A 720 4.54 34.71 31.23
C ASP A 720 3.34 34.11 31.96
N ASN A 721 2.58 33.26 31.28
CA ASN A 721 1.40 32.61 31.81
C ASN A 721 1.69 31.15 32.16
N LYS A 722 1.36 30.73 33.38
CA LYS A 722 1.43 29.31 33.77
C LYS A 722 0.08 28.65 33.50
N VAL A 723 -0.02 27.91 32.39
CA VAL A 723 -1.28 27.34 31.92
C VAL A 723 -1.37 25.86 32.30
N LYS A 724 -2.47 25.47 32.95
CA LYS A 724 -2.77 24.08 33.30
C LYS A 724 -3.11 23.26 32.06
N PHE A 725 -2.63 22.02 31.98
CA PHE A 725 -3.04 21.06 30.96
C PHE A 725 -3.38 19.71 31.59
N THR A 726 -4.19 18.92 30.87
CA THR A 726 -4.37 17.49 31.15
C THR A 726 -4.03 16.69 29.91
N ALA A 727 -3.38 15.55 30.09
CA ALA A 727 -2.99 14.64 29.01
C ALA A 727 -3.26 13.18 29.42
N SER A 728 -3.88 12.41 28.53
CA SER A 728 -4.10 10.97 28.74
C SER A 728 -3.68 10.17 27.50
N LEU A 729 -3.14 8.97 27.75
CA LEU A 729 -2.77 7.98 26.74
C LEU A 729 -3.32 6.60 27.14
N ARG A 730 -3.87 5.87 26.17
CA ARG A 730 -4.06 4.41 26.21
C ARG A 730 -3.52 3.82 24.92
N SER A 731 -2.79 2.71 24.97
CA SER A 731 -2.23 2.08 23.75
C SER A 731 -2.33 0.56 23.80
N ILE A 732 -2.40 -0.05 22.62
CA ILE A 732 -2.34 -1.52 22.44
C ILE A 732 -0.89 -2.04 22.38
N VAL A 733 0.08 -1.14 22.21
CA VAL A 733 1.52 -1.41 22.16
C VAL A 733 2.29 -0.39 22.99
N PRO A 734 3.49 -0.72 23.51
CA PRO A 734 4.31 0.23 24.26
C PRO A 734 4.68 1.47 23.43
N ILE A 735 4.70 2.64 24.10
CA ILE A 735 5.04 3.94 23.50
C ILE A 735 6.33 4.47 24.09
N ASP A 736 7.20 5.09 23.27
CA ASP A 736 8.47 5.64 23.75
C ASP A 736 8.34 7.08 24.24
N HIS A 737 7.53 7.89 23.54
CA HIS A 737 7.39 9.33 23.79
C HIS A 737 5.93 9.76 23.93
N LEU A 738 5.64 10.60 24.92
CA LEU A 738 4.38 11.33 25.05
C LEU A 738 4.69 12.79 25.37
N GLN A 739 4.43 13.69 24.43
CA GLN A 739 4.98 15.04 24.46
C GLN A 739 3.89 16.10 24.24
N VAL A 740 3.93 17.16 25.04
CA VAL A 740 3.21 18.40 24.76
C VAL A 740 4.09 19.25 23.86
N ILE A 741 3.62 19.51 22.65
CA ILE A 741 4.31 20.34 21.66
C ILE A 741 3.65 21.70 21.63
N CYS A 742 4.43 22.78 21.64
CA CYS A 742 3.95 24.13 21.39
C CYS A 742 4.84 24.82 20.35
N ASN A 743 4.24 25.40 19.31
CA ASN A 743 4.95 26.09 18.22
C ASN A 743 6.11 25.27 17.62
N GLY A 744 5.88 23.96 17.44
CA GLY A 744 6.85 23.01 16.90
C GLY A 744 7.94 22.55 17.87
N GLN A 745 7.94 23.00 19.14
CA GLN A 745 8.94 22.65 20.15
C GLN A 745 8.35 21.79 21.27
N VAL A 746 9.14 20.88 21.84
CA VAL A 746 8.73 20.07 22.99
C VAL A 746 8.66 20.95 24.24
N ALA A 747 7.46 21.31 24.67
CA ALA A 747 7.23 22.08 25.89
C ALA A 747 7.35 21.20 27.15
N ARG A 748 6.88 19.94 27.05
CA ARG A 748 7.02 18.90 28.08
C ARG A 748 7.14 17.53 27.44
N ASP A 749 8.03 16.71 28.00
CA ASP A 749 8.08 15.27 27.76
C ASP A 749 7.51 14.55 28.99
N LEU A 750 6.42 13.81 28.79
CA LEU A 750 5.60 13.26 29.87
C LEU A 750 6.05 11.84 30.18
N LYS A 751 6.23 11.56 31.47
CA LYS A 751 6.61 10.24 31.94
C LYS A 751 5.46 9.24 31.75
N LEU A 752 5.75 8.16 31.06
CA LEU A 752 4.87 7.00 30.92
C LEU A 752 4.99 6.07 32.14
N ASN A 753 3.97 5.24 32.38
CA ASN A 753 4.03 4.17 33.36
C ASN A 753 5.02 3.06 32.93
N ALA A 754 5.20 2.05 33.79
CA ALA A 754 6.24 1.01 33.57
C ALA A 754 6.03 0.18 32.28
N ASP A 755 4.78 -0.13 31.92
CA ASP A 755 4.45 -0.88 30.70
C ASP A 755 4.37 0.02 29.44
N ARG A 756 4.40 1.34 29.63
CA ARG A 756 4.36 2.37 28.60
C ARG A 756 3.11 2.35 27.72
N VAL A 757 2.01 1.79 28.20
CA VAL A 757 0.73 1.76 27.48
C VAL A 757 -0.32 2.68 28.09
N ILE A 758 -0.07 3.27 29.27
CA ILE A 758 -1.01 4.13 29.98
C ILE A 758 -0.29 5.38 30.52
N ALA A 759 -0.93 6.54 30.36
CA ALA A 759 -0.58 7.74 31.11
C ALA A 759 -1.82 8.58 31.41
N ASP A 760 -1.84 9.22 32.57
CA ASP A 760 -2.79 10.27 32.96
C ASP A 760 -2.02 11.33 33.74
N VAL A 761 -1.87 12.51 33.15
CA VAL A 761 -1.02 13.59 33.66
C VAL A 761 -1.83 14.88 33.75
N GLU A 762 -1.67 15.56 34.88
CA GLU A 762 -2.12 16.93 35.09
C GLU A 762 -0.91 17.76 35.51
N ASP A 763 -0.57 18.78 34.74
CA ASP A 763 0.56 19.66 35.04
C ASP A 763 0.35 21.04 34.37
N THR A 764 1.41 21.83 34.27
CA THR A 764 1.41 23.21 33.79
C THR A 764 2.58 23.48 32.86
N ILE A 765 2.33 24.33 31.85
CA ILE A 765 3.35 24.80 30.92
C ILE A 765 3.42 26.34 30.91
N PRO A 766 4.61 26.93 30.80
CA PRO A 766 4.75 28.36 30.60
C PRO A 766 4.39 28.72 29.15
N ILE A 767 3.54 29.73 28.98
CA ILE A 767 3.18 30.29 27.67
C ILE A 767 3.30 31.81 27.73
N SER A 768 4.16 32.35 26.87
CA SER A 768 4.43 33.79 26.80
C SER A 768 4.28 34.38 25.40
N ARG A 769 3.96 33.55 24.41
CA ARG A 769 3.76 33.94 23.01
C ARG A 769 2.52 33.28 22.44
N SER A 770 1.88 33.98 21.51
CA SER A 770 0.79 33.44 20.71
C SER A 770 1.27 32.26 19.86
N GLY A 771 0.34 31.38 19.46
CA GLY A 771 0.61 30.22 18.64
C GLY A 771 -0.33 29.07 18.95
N TRP A 772 0.20 27.87 19.19
CA TRP A 772 -0.60 26.66 19.35
C TRP A 772 0.13 25.62 20.21
N CYS A 773 -0.64 24.73 20.83
CA CYS A 773 -0.12 23.55 21.52
C CYS A 773 -0.95 22.30 21.21
N LEU A 774 -0.31 21.12 21.20
CA LEU A 774 -0.95 19.82 21.00
C LEU A 774 -0.26 18.71 21.81
N LEU A 775 -0.87 17.53 21.83
CA LEU A 775 -0.29 16.32 22.40
C LEU A 775 0.11 15.35 21.28
N ARG A 776 1.33 14.80 21.37
CA ARG A 776 1.88 13.81 20.43
C ARG A 776 2.38 12.58 21.18
N ALA A 777 2.13 11.40 20.65
CA ALA A 777 2.67 10.13 21.15
C ALA A 777 3.29 9.31 20.01
N TRP A 778 4.45 8.68 20.23
CA TRP A 778 5.09 7.87 19.19
C TRP A 778 6.16 6.91 19.73
N SER A 779 6.55 5.92 18.92
CA SER A 779 7.65 4.99 19.19
C SER A 779 8.76 5.05 18.14
N GLU A 780 9.99 4.77 18.55
CA GLU A 780 11.20 4.82 17.70
C GLU A 780 11.25 3.68 16.68
N LYS A 781 10.51 2.60 16.91
CA LYS A 781 10.53 1.40 16.10
C LYS A 781 9.12 0.92 15.73
N PRO A 782 9.00 0.06 14.69
CA PRO A 782 7.80 -0.75 14.49
C PRO A 782 7.39 -1.51 15.76
N GLU A 783 6.09 -1.62 16.03
CA GLU A 783 5.55 -2.44 17.13
C GLU A 783 4.34 -3.23 16.63
N HIS A 784 4.47 -4.56 16.50
CA HIS A 784 3.37 -5.44 16.13
C HIS A 784 2.27 -5.44 17.22
N PRO A 785 0.96 -5.39 16.90
CA PRO A 785 0.34 -5.51 15.57
C PRO A 785 -0.04 -4.18 14.90
N VAL A 786 0.64 -3.07 15.23
CA VAL A 786 0.52 -1.83 14.44
C VAL A 786 1.29 -2.03 13.15
N LEU A 787 0.56 -2.37 12.08
CA LEU A 787 1.09 -2.70 10.75
C LEU A 787 1.49 -1.43 9.96
N ASP A 788 2.25 -0.54 10.60
CA ASP A 788 2.64 0.77 10.05
C ASP A 788 4.07 1.13 10.43
N SER A 789 4.59 2.22 9.84
CA SER A 789 5.92 2.85 9.95
C SER A 789 6.44 3.08 11.36
N TYR A 790 5.54 3.32 12.31
CA TYR A 790 5.75 3.16 13.75
C TYR A 790 4.42 3.54 14.43
N PRO A 791 4.18 3.16 15.70
CA PRO A 791 3.10 3.78 16.46
C PRO A 791 3.24 5.30 16.51
N TYR A 792 2.19 6.03 16.15
CA TYR A 792 2.11 7.48 16.18
C TYR A 792 0.69 7.95 16.49
N ALA A 793 0.57 9.07 17.18
CA ALA A 793 -0.68 9.77 17.37
C ALA A 793 -0.43 11.27 17.62
N THR A 794 -1.34 12.11 17.16
CA THR A 794 -1.31 13.56 17.44
C THR A 794 -2.72 14.11 17.58
N THR A 795 -2.92 15.06 18.50
CA THR A 795 -4.16 15.82 18.58
C THR A 795 -4.16 16.97 17.58
N SER A 796 -5.35 17.45 17.22
CA SER A 796 -5.49 18.80 16.65
C SER A 796 -4.99 19.85 17.67
N PRO A 797 -4.55 21.03 17.22
CA PRO A 797 -4.00 22.04 18.12
C PRO A 797 -5.09 22.71 18.96
N ILE A 798 -4.72 23.14 20.17
CA ILE A 798 -5.40 24.20 20.90
C ILE A 798 -4.61 25.48 20.60
N TYR A 799 -5.28 26.48 20.05
CA TYR A 799 -4.68 27.76 19.69
C TYR A 799 -4.54 28.65 20.92
N VAL A 800 -3.51 29.50 20.95
CA VAL A 800 -3.24 30.40 22.07
C VAL A 800 -2.96 31.79 21.54
N SER A 801 -3.64 32.78 22.11
CA SER A 801 -3.46 34.19 21.81
C SER A 801 -3.02 34.93 23.07
N VAL A 802 -1.81 35.46 23.05
CA VAL A 802 -1.22 36.26 24.13
C VAL A 802 -1.27 37.72 23.72
N ALA A 803 -1.88 38.58 24.55
CA ALA A 803 -2.00 40.00 24.24
C ALA A 803 -0.63 40.65 23.92
N GLY A 804 -0.55 41.33 22.78
CA GLY A 804 0.69 41.98 22.32
C GLY A 804 1.74 41.06 21.71
N SER A 805 1.52 39.74 21.64
CA SER A 805 2.42 38.80 20.96
C SER A 805 1.99 38.56 19.51
N PRO A 806 2.90 38.68 18.52
CA PRO A 806 2.60 38.33 17.14
C PRO A 806 2.28 36.83 17.05
N LEU A 807 1.38 36.49 16.13
CA LEU A 807 0.91 35.12 15.88
C LEU A 807 1.79 34.34 14.89
N ARG A 808 2.65 35.03 14.13
CA ARG A 808 3.25 34.46 12.92
C ARG A 808 4.78 34.44 12.95
N SER A 809 5.34 33.33 12.47
CA SER A 809 6.77 33.08 12.31
C SER A 809 7.30 33.63 10.98
N VAL A 810 8.27 34.54 11.04
CA VAL A 810 8.93 35.12 9.85
C VAL A 810 9.79 34.07 9.13
N GLU A 811 10.44 33.18 9.88
CA GLU A 811 11.29 32.12 9.33
C GLU A 811 10.46 31.10 8.53
N ASP A 812 9.36 30.62 9.10
CA ASP A 812 8.47 29.66 8.44
C ASP A 812 7.77 30.28 7.22
N ALA A 813 7.40 31.56 7.30
CA ALA A 813 6.88 32.27 6.13
C ALA A 813 7.93 32.39 5.02
N ALA A 814 9.21 32.63 5.36
CA ALA A 814 10.28 32.66 4.37
C ALA A 814 10.51 31.30 3.69
N TYR A 815 10.38 30.20 4.45
CA TYR A 815 10.44 28.84 3.91
C TYR A 815 9.37 28.61 2.84
N PHE A 816 8.11 28.98 3.08
CA PHE A 816 7.04 28.83 2.08
C PHE A 816 7.15 29.80 0.90
N VAL A 817 7.70 31.01 1.10
CA VAL A 817 8.01 31.89 -0.04
C VAL A 817 9.02 31.23 -0.97
N ALA A 818 10.11 30.68 -0.43
CA ALA A 818 11.13 30.00 -1.23
C ALA A 818 10.56 28.77 -1.95
N TRP A 819 9.64 28.04 -1.32
CA TRP A 819 8.92 26.94 -1.95
C TRP A 819 8.10 27.42 -3.15
N ILE A 820 7.26 28.44 -2.96
CA ILE A 820 6.38 28.94 -4.02
C ILE A 820 7.19 29.56 -5.17
N ASP A 821 8.36 30.15 -4.88
CA ASP A 821 9.30 30.61 -5.91
C ASP A 821 9.73 29.44 -6.83
N ARG A 822 10.08 28.28 -6.27
CA ARG A 822 10.40 27.06 -7.05
C ARG A 822 9.22 26.59 -7.91
N MET A 823 8.00 26.66 -7.38
CA MET A 823 6.79 26.30 -8.15
C MET A 823 6.54 27.26 -9.32
N ILE A 824 6.72 28.57 -9.10
CA ILE A 824 6.57 29.59 -10.15
C ILE A 824 7.59 29.36 -11.26
N ASP A 825 8.85 29.07 -10.91
CA ASP A 825 9.91 28.77 -11.88
C ASP A 825 9.60 27.52 -12.69
N ALA A 826 9.11 26.45 -12.03
CA ALA A 826 8.71 25.21 -12.69
C ALA A 826 7.52 25.43 -13.63
N ALA A 827 6.46 26.12 -13.19
CA ALA A 827 5.29 26.44 -14.01
C ALA A 827 5.64 27.35 -15.21
N ASN A 828 6.57 28.30 -15.04
CA ASN A 828 7.07 29.13 -16.12
C ASN A 828 7.81 28.32 -17.20
N SER A 829 8.58 27.31 -16.75
CA SER A 829 9.40 26.44 -17.59
C SER A 829 8.59 25.35 -18.30
N ASN A 830 7.38 25.05 -17.82
CA ASN A 830 6.48 24.09 -18.46
C ASN A 830 6.08 24.55 -19.87
N LYS A 831 6.08 23.61 -20.82
CA LYS A 831 5.75 23.86 -22.24
C LYS A 831 4.38 23.30 -22.64
N ASP A 832 3.81 22.43 -21.83
CA ASP A 832 2.61 21.65 -22.18
C ASP A 832 1.29 22.38 -21.84
N TRP A 833 1.29 23.71 -21.83
CA TRP A 833 0.08 24.51 -21.60
C TRP A 833 -0.87 24.43 -22.80
N ASN A 834 -2.17 24.20 -22.56
CA ASN A 834 -3.14 24.23 -23.65
C ASN A 834 -3.36 25.66 -24.16
N THR A 835 -3.35 26.64 -23.25
CA THR A 835 -3.51 28.06 -23.59
C THR A 835 -2.66 28.96 -22.69
N GLU A 836 -2.31 30.15 -23.19
CA GLU A 836 -1.65 31.19 -22.38
C GLU A 836 -2.53 31.67 -21.21
N ALA A 837 -3.85 31.55 -21.32
CA ALA A 837 -4.78 31.93 -20.26
C ALA A 837 -4.67 30.97 -19.05
N GLU A 838 -4.55 29.66 -19.30
CA GLU A 838 -4.29 28.66 -18.24
C GLU A 838 -2.97 28.95 -17.53
N LYS A 839 -1.89 29.15 -18.30
CA LYS A 839 -0.57 29.50 -17.76
C LYS A 839 -0.65 30.74 -16.86
N LYS A 840 -1.28 31.81 -17.36
CA LYS A 840 -1.44 33.06 -16.62
C LYS A 840 -2.28 32.86 -15.35
N ALA A 841 -3.33 32.06 -15.40
CA ALA A 841 -4.18 31.78 -14.24
C ALA A 841 -3.38 31.09 -13.12
N VAL A 842 -2.63 30.03 -13.45
CA VAL A 842 -1.77 29.33 -12.48
C VAL A 842 -0.72 30.27 -11.89
N LEU A 843 0.05 30.98 -12.73
CA LEU A 843 1.09 31.89 -12.26
C LEU A 843 0.56 33.03 -11.37
N SER A 844 -0.63 33.57 -11.70
CA SER A 844 -1.27 34.62 -10.91
C SER A 844 -1.69 34.09 -9.54
N LEU A 845 -2.20 32.86 -9.49
CA LEU A 845 -2.60 32.18 -8.26
C LEU A 845 -1.40 31.94 -7.35
N LEU A 846 -0.32 31.35 -7.88
CA LEU A 846 0.94 31.13 -7.14
C LEU A 846 1.50 32.44 -6.59
N SER A 847 1.57 33.48 -7.43
CA SER A 847 2.08 34.81 -7.04
C SER A 847 1.22 35.47 -5.94
N TYR A 848 -0.10 35.28 -5.98
CA TYR A 848 -0.98 35.82 -4.96
C TYR A 848 -0.80 35.12 -3.61
N ALA A 849 -0.74 33.79 -3.60
CA ALA A 849 -0.49 33.03 -2.38
C ALA A 849 0.88 33.38 -1.76
N ARG A 850 1.91 33.51 -2.59
CA ARG A 850 3.24 33.99 -2.18
C ARG A 850 3.17 35.32 -1.41
N SER A 851 2.37 36.28 -1.90
CA SER A 851 2.21 37.60 -1.26
C SER A 851 1.59 37.55 0.15
N ILE A 852 0.84 36.48 0.48
CA ILE A 852 0.22 36.29 1.81
C ILE A 852 1.31 35.94 2.84
N TYR A 853 2.26 35.09 2.44
CA TYR A 853 3.43 34.79 3.27
C TYR A 853 4.38 35.98 3.36
N GLU A 854 4.53 36.80 2.32
CA GLU A 854 5.38 38.01 2.39
C GLU A 854 4.84 39.08 3.32
N ARG A 855 3.52 39.32 3.32
CA ARG A 855 2.87 40.24 4.27
C ARG A 855 3.06 39.83 5.74
N THR A 856 3.47 38.59 5.97
CA THR A 856 3.82 38.07 7.30
C THR A 856 5.25 38.44 7.73
N LYS A 857 6.10 38.92 6.82
CA LYS A 857 7.46 39.41 7.10
C LYS A 857 7.50 40.85 7.61
N GLU A 858 6.43 41.62 7.42
CA GLU A 858 6.36 43.00 7.89
C GLU A 858 5.98 43.04 9.37
N PRO A 859 6.79 43.68 10.25
CA PRO A 859 6.38 43.88 11.63
C PRO A 859 5.09 44.71 11.64
N VAL A 860 4.05 44.20 12.32
CA VAL A 860 2.87 45.00 12.64
C VAL A 860 3.36 46.16 13.52
N HIS A 861 3.57 47.33 12.93
CA HIS A 861 3.80 48.55 13.68
C HIS A 861 2.52 48.81 14.50
N ALA A 862 2.68 48.73 15.82
CA ALA A 862 1.62 48.90 16.81
C ALA A 862 1.00 50.29 16.79
#